data_AF-Q2HCQ6-F1
#
_entry.id   AF-Q2HCQ6-F1
#
_cell.length_a   1.000
_cell.length_b   1.000
_cell.length_c   1.000
_cell.angle_alpha   90.00
_cell.angle_beta   90.00
_cell.angle_gamma   90.00
#
_symmetry.space_group_name_H-M   'P 1'
#
loop_
_entity.id
_entity.type
_entity.pdbx_description
1 polymer ?
#
loop_
_entity_poly.entity_id
_entity_poly.type
_entity_poly.pdbx_seq_one_letter_code
_entity_poly.pdbx_strand_id
1 'polypeptide(L)'
;MAISFRRLLSLVPLGLVPSAAATFRPRILADTNRDGVVNHLDEPHKHDWTASRGAIFLPNIGDSTHRCPAVDLTGAPLSNDELWRCHDASGGRLLPSSAKYAAPLLTVPLPDVSDAAVGRIYTEPAHTRDRVRLFWKENDWSTGYSDVWATVDRQVTFNATSLRKGITLAMDGRELVTDAEVWDGSVKVVFEVTDGGRTARDFVAMKQAPVLLHHHLQRAEVVLSTAAGDNKTIGSSWQAHFLRGLEKAIDGDVPIVLFNQSTDIWAQDFLEPGYASMPGPDGPISIRILLRSAQSTREAGRQVFSQLRSAGIGGFQPGSGSGFGWEEINSGGNIETIPPYTSRTGKRWPNGRVIMGQHFGTYPAESMVKFLQSQQAQTPLFLETGWLAVGHVDEMVQFLPTTTTPLNFTLAIADTTAALTLLQHANASGHGSTPFVSYAGDATPDELTLFLDPTLLHNTTTIASILSSPSFLTTQAHAQHHLDATLTTLLRELPLRETDILRVPTLFHDVTYPWPTTPDGHPSRLARAPARERQLKGLVPQAINGLVVGGGGSGKYVAPRQWGPVVGGRDVFGEAVEEVYGRVGMRVVWVDDYMSHHVRGGERIQDLFFLPNESKLMMVRVNLANPGGGTSPVKPEGSARFLGVWLDWKLNWKAHLVAVEKKLRTQSYALSRIVAKTWGMGLAKAREVYTKCIRSALAYGASSFHIHTDVGGEPVKKGITKALGKAQNKSLRIVAGAFKFRKPTPTTRSDDGRGGKKTAASVVLTACRKIQQRLSSRRGNRGRPRTLGPQGPTAVERAAGTVMRWAGGTVDTNRVVEEAWKARWLKERDGRAVTRPADDFDHQQETLFRNETLRRHDGLSKAKSSLLIQIRTGAICLRDFLFNYTGSPGGSDSCLRVWRRTRDCRTPGSVVCSPTVDSKMGETWDSDTTGLLLCSTRHQSHDCTAREEDPRLADGLGEAADVQLSQEARAGSGGLKRPRPEARRPPLFVYADSPEGIVP
;
A
#
# COMPACT_ATOMS: atom_id res chain seq x y z
N MET A 1 -63.06 -35.31 30.26
CA MET A 1 -63.66 -35.84 31.50
C MET A 1 -63.40 -34.84 32.64
N ALA A 2 -64.10 -34.97 33.76
CA ALA A 2 -63.98 -34.07 34.93
C ALA A 2 -63.10 -34.70 36.05
N ILE A 3 -63.23 -34.19 37.29
CA ILE A 3 -62.45 -34.53 38.51
C ILE A 3 -61.09 -33.80 38.50
N SER A 4 -60.82 -32.71 39.23
CA SER A 4 -61.29 -32.14 40.52
C SER A 4 -60.73 -32.80 41.78
N PHE A 5 -59.92 -32.05 42.55
CA PHE A 5 -59.94 -32.10 44.01
C PHE A 5 -59.56 -30.74 44.63
N ARG A 6 -60.18 -30.38 45.75
CA ARG A 6 -59.90 -29.18 46.56
C ARG A 6 -59.43 -29.59 47.96
N ARG A 7 -58.42 -28.89 48.51
CA ARG A 7 -58.41 -28.23 49.84
C ARG A 7 -57.07 -27.50 50.00
N LEU A 8 -57.00 -26.17 50.12
CA LEU A 8 -57.38 -25.30 51.27
C LEU A 8 -56.53 -25.52 52.54
N LEU A 9 -55.54 -24.66 52.71
CA LEU A 9 -55.21 -23.98 53.97
C LEU A 9 -54.52 -22.63 53.65
N SER A 10 -54.52 -21.69 54.60
CA SER A 10 -54.41 -20.25 54.32
C SER A 10 -53.25 -19.55 55.02
N LEU A 11 -52.46 -18.78 54.27
CA LEU A 11 -51.54 -17.74 54.78
C LEU A 11 -51.60 -16.51 53.86
N VAL A 12 -51.76 -15.33 54.46
CA VAL A 12 -51.98 -14.03 53.78
C VAL A 12 -51.44 -12.91 54.70
N PRO A 13 -50.75 -11.87 54.22
CA PRO A 13 -49.72 -11.88 53.17
C PRO A 13 -48.44 -11.15 53.64
N LEU A 14 -47.24 -11.72 53.44
CA LEU A 14 -46.03 -10.88 53.44
C LEU A 14 -45.97 -10.17 52.09
N GLY A 15 -46.53 -8.96 52.06
CA GLY A 15 -46.68 -8.19 50.83
C GLY A 15 -45.34 -7.87 50.20
N LEU A 16 -45.12 -8.34 48.97
CA LEU A 16 -44.12 -7.73 48.10
C LEU A 16 -44.54 -6.28 47.88
N VAL A 17 -43.80 -5.35 48.50
CA VAL A 17 -43.82 -3.95 48.11
C VAL A 17 -43.57 -3.91 46.59
N PRO A 18 -44.44 -3.28 45.78
CA PRO A 18 -44.18 -3.14 44.36
C PRO A 18 -42.83 -2.44 44.20
N SER A 19 -41.86 -3.14 43.59
CA SER A 19 -40.57 -2.50 43.25
C SER A 19 -40.88 -1.34 42.32
N ALA A 20 -40.77 -0.11 42.84
CA ALA A 20 -41.22 1.06 42.13
C ALA A 20 -40.46 1.16 40.80
N ALA A 21 -41.19 1.17 39.68
CA ALA A 21 -40.60 1.31 38.35
C ALA A 21 -39.68 2.53 38.31
N ALA A 22 -38.47 2.35 37.77
CA ALA A 22 -37.43 3.38 37.79
C ALA A 22 -37.98 4.72 37.25
N THR A 23 -37.73 5.81 37.98
CA THR A 23 -38.23 7.14 37.62
C THR A 23 -37.55 7.71 36.37
N PHE A 24 -36.43 7.11 35.96
CA PHE A 24 -35.72 7.35 34.73
C PHE A 24 -35.88 6.16 33.77
N ARG A 25 -36.01 6.43 32.46
CA ARG A 25 -36.08 5.40 31.42
C ARG A 25 -34.89 5.58 30.46
N PRO A 26 -33.79 4.82 30.60
CA PRO A 26 -32.68 4.88 29.65
C PRO A 26 -33.18 4.50 28.24
N ARG A 27 -32.62 5.13 27.22
CA ARG A 27 -32.94 4.85 25.82
C ARG A 27 -31.70 4.96 24.93
N ILE A 28 -31.48 3.96 24.08
CA ILE A 28 -30.44 3.92 23.05
C ILE A 28 -31.07 3.64 21.67
N LEU A 29 -30.58 4.37 20.67
CA LEU A 29 -31.03 4.36 19.28
C LEU A 29 -29.85 4.10 18.33
N ALA A 30 -30.15 3.48 17.20
CA ALA A 30 -29.29 3.29 16.02
C ALA A 30 -30.21 3.33 14.78
N ASP A 31 -29.67 3.44 13.57
CA ASP A 31 -30.44 3.49 12.32
C ASP A 31 -31.15 2.15 12.05
N THR A 32 -32.35 1.98 12.57
CA THR A 32 -33.19 0.79 12.44
C THR A 32 -34.17 0.89 11.29
N ASN A 33 -34.61 2.10 10.93
CA ASN A 33 -35.50 2.34 9.80
C ASN A 33 -34.76 2.26 8.45
N ARG A 34 -33.42 2.35 8.46
CA ARG A 34 -32.49 2.28 7.33
C ARG A 34 -32.53 3.51 6.43
N ASP A 35 -32.80 4.68 7.00
CA ASP A 35 -32.70 5.99 6.33
C ASP A 35 -31.31 6.63 6.41
N GLY A 36 -30.39 6.05 7.21
CA GLY A 36 -29.02 6.54 7.39
C GLY A 36 -28.84 7.60 8.47
N VAL A 37 -29.90 8.00 9.20
CA VAL A 37 -29.88 9.11 10.16
C VAL A 37 -30.52 8.69 11.49
N VAL A 38 -29.70 8.29 12.48
CA VAL A 38 -30.17 7.88 13.81
C VAL A 38 -31.03 8.96 14.47
N ASN A 39 -32.32 8.69 14.66
CA ASN A 39 -33.25 9.67 15.20
C ASN A 39 -34.45 9.02 15.91
N HIS A 40 -35.39 9.83 16.42
CA HIS A 40 -36.56 9.34 17.15
C HIS A 40 -37.47 8.35 16.38
N LEU A 41 -37.42 8.35 15.04
CA LEU A 41 -38.12 7.38 14.18
C LEU A 41 -37.55 5.94 14.29
N ASP A 42 -36.43 5.77 14.98
CA ASP A 42 -35.84 4.47 15.32
C ASP A 42 -36.43 3.83 16.58
N GLU A 43 -37.11 4.58 17.46
CA GLU A 43 -37.67 4.03 18.71
C GLU A 43 -38.56 2.78 18.49
N PRO A 44 -39.44 2.70 17.46
CA PRO A 44 -40.26 1.52 17.21
C PRO A 44 -39.47 0.26 16.85
N HIS A 45 -39.77 -0.87 17.51
CA HIS A 45 -39.26 -2.22 17.21
C HIS A 45 -37.73 -2.40 17.21
N LYS A 46 -36.95 -1.44 17.75
CA LYS A 46 -35.48 -1.48 17.80
C LYS A 46 -34.85 -2.65 18.56
N HIS A 47 -35.65 -3.42 19.29
CA HIS A 47 -35.24 -4.60 20.04
C HIS A 47 -35.08 -5.85 19.18
N ASP A 48 -35.70 -5.84 17.99
CA ASP A 48 -35.75 -6.97 17.06
C ASP A 48 -35.00 -6.61 15.78
N TRP A 49 -34.31 -7.59 15.19
CA TRP A 49 -33.68 -7.43 13.87
C TRP A 49 -34.35 -8.34 12.85
N THR A 50 -34.69 -7.79 11.70
CA THR A 50 -35.43 -8.48 10.64
C THR A 50 -34.86 -8.12 9.26
N ALA A 51 -35.27 -8.87 8.23
CA ALA A 51 -34.88 -8.58 6.85
C ALA A 51 -35.30 -7.17 6.38
N SER A 52 -36.35 -6.57 6.95
CA SER A 52 -36.89 -5.24 6.56
C SER A 52 -36.55 -4.10 7.51
N ARG A 53 -36.43 -4.33 8.82
CA ARG A 53 -36.11 -3.32 9.86
C ARG A 53 -35.07 -3.84 10.86
N GLY A 54 -34.24 -2.95 11.38
CA GLY A 54 -33.18 -3.25 12.35
C GLY A 54 -31.81 -2.83 11.82
N ALA A 55 -30.95 -2.33 12.71
CA ALA A 55 -29.76 -1.60 12.30
C ALA A 55 -28.63 -2.49 11.76
N ILE A 56 -27.78 -1.91 10.91
CA ILE A 56 -26.69 -2.62 10.22
C ILE A 56 -25.37 -1.90 10.52
N PHE A 57 -24.28 -2.67 10.64
CA PHE A 57 -22.93 -2.11 10.79
C PHE A 57 -21.90 -2.87 9.94
N LEU A 58 -20.83 -2.19 9.53
CA LEU A 58 -19.80 -2.78 8.69
C LEU A 58 -18.68 -3.46 9.51
N PRO A 59 -18.01 -4.48 8.94
CA PRO A 59 -16.68 -4.86 9.35
C PRO A 59 -15.67 -3.78 8.87
N ASN A 60 -15.02 -3.07 9.78
CA ASN A 60 -14.05 -2.02 9.46
C ASN A 60 -12.66 -2.65 9.23
N ILE A 61 -12.57 -3.44 8.15
CA ILE A 61 -11.43 -4.30 7.81
C ILE A 61 -10.55 -3.75 6.68
N GLY A 62 -10.64 -2.45 6.38
CA GLY A 62 -9.76 -1.76 5.42
C GLY A 62 -8.40 -1.38 6.01
N ASP A 63 -7.63 -0.56 5.30
CA ASP A 63 -6.48 0.17 5.86
C ASP A 63 -6.46 1.63 5.41
N SER A 64 -7.28 2.45 6.08
CA SER A 64 -7.48 3.87 5.80
C SER A 64 -6.26 4.76 6.02
N THR A 65 -5.16 4.22 6.57
CA THR A 65 -3.92 4.96 6.85
C THR A 65 -2.66 4.31 6.29
N HIS A 66 -2.78 3.23 5.52
CA HIS A 66 -1.68 2.39 5.04
C HIS A 66 -0.71 1.99 6.18
N ARG A 67 -1.26 1.63 7.34
CA ARG A 67 -0.51 1.30 8.56
C ARG A 67 -0.25 -0.20 8.74
N CYS A 68 -0.78 -1.06 7.86
CA CYS A 68 -0.59 -2.50 7.92
C CYS A 68 0.53 -2.95 6.98
N PRO A 69 1.71 -3.29 7.51
CA PRO A 69 2.84 -3.70 6.69
C PRO A 69 2.61 -5.09 6.08
N ALA A 70 3.39 -5.41 5.04
CA ALA A 70 3.48 -6.74 4.45
C ALA A 70 4.70 -7.56 4.95
N VAL A 71 5.61 -6.89 5.66
CA VAL A 71 6.85 -7.44 6.21
C VAL A 71 7.02 -7.03 7.68
N ASP A 72 7.83 -7.77 8.42
CA ASP A 72 8.20 -7.42 9.80
C ASP A 72 9.29 -6.31 9.87
N LEU A 73 9.81 -6.05 11.07
CA LEU A 73 10.89 -5.08 11.29
C LEU A 73 12.27 -5.53 10.76
N THR A 74 12.43 -6.80 10.36
CA THR A 74 13.65 -7.33 9.73
C THR A 74 13.57 -7.35 8.21
N GLY A 75 12.37 -7.18 7.64
CA GLY A 75 12.07 -7.28 6.21
C GLY A 75 11.58 -8.68 5.79
N ALA A 76 11.36 -9.60 6.72
CA ALA A 76 10.78 -10.91 6.46
C ALA A 76 9.27 -10.78 6.15
N PRO A 77 8.72 -11.52 5.16
CA PRO A 77 7.29 -11.48 4.86
C PRO A 77 6.43 -11.97 6.03
N LEU A 78 5.36 -11.25 6.36
CA LEU A 78 4.42 -11.66 7.41
C LEU A 78 3.62 -12.90 7.01
N SER A 79 3.26 -13.74 7.98
CA SER A 79 2.38 -14.88 7.73
C SER A 79 0.99 -14.44 7.26
N ASN A 80 0.25 -15.34 6.59
CA ASN A 80 -1.12 -15.07 6.14
C ASN A 80 -2.04 -14.64 7.29
N ASP A 81 -1.83 -15.23 8.47
CA ASP A 81 -2.49 -14.90 9.74
C ASP A 81 -2.22 -13.46 10.21
N GLU A 82 -0.97 -13.01 10.14
CA GLU A 82 -0.57 -11.64 10.52
C GLU A 82 -1.01 -10.60 9.49
N LEU A 83 -0.94 -10.93 8.20
CA LEU A 83 -1.47 -10.12 7.12
C LEU A 83 -2.97 -9.87 7.33
N TRP A 84 -3.76 -10.92 7.55
CA TRP A 84 -5.20 -10.86 7.81
C TRP A 84 -5.56 -10.09 9.07
N ARG A 85 -4.87 -10.35 10.20
CA ARG A 85 -5.15 -9.70 11.49
C ARG A 85 -4.89 -8.19 11.51
N CYS A 86 -4.23 -7.62 10.50
CA CYS A 86 -4.03 -6.17 10.40
C CYS A 86 -5.04 -5.48 9.47
N HIS A 87 -5.82 -4.56 10.05
CA HIS A 87 -6.79 -3.71 9.39
C HIS A 87 -7.17 -2.55 10.32
N ASP A 88 -7.98 -1.59 9.85
CA ASP A 88 -8.42 -0.41 10.61
C ASP A 88 -8.96 -0.74 12.01
N ALA A 89 -9.73 -1.84 12.14
CA ALA A 89 -10.29 -2.29 13.42
C ALA A 89 -9.39 -3.15 14.33
N SER A 90 -8.16 -3.52 13.94
CA SER A 90 -7.25 -4.25 14.85
C SER A 90 -6.91 -3.45 16.12
N GLY A 91 -6.80 -2.12 16.00
CA GLY A 91 -6.47 -1.24 17.11
C GLY A 91 -7.62 -0.98 18.08
N GLY A 92 -7.30 -0.34 19.22
CA GLY A 92 -8.30 0.11 20.20
C GLY A 92 -9.00 1.43 19.87
N ARG A 93 -8.46 2.22 18.91
CA ARG A 93 -9.00 3.54 18.51
C ARG A 93 -9.78 3.45 17.19
N LEU A 94 -10.82 4.28 17.06
CA LEU A 94 -11.42 4.59 15.77
C LEU A 94 -10.56 5.66 15.07
N LEU A 95 -10.20 5.45 13.81
CA LEU A 95 -9.39 6.42 13.06
C LEU A 95 -10.32 7.42 12.36
N PRO A 96 -10.04 8.73 12.36
CA PRO A 96 -10.88 9.71 11.66
C PRO A 96 -11.11 9.40 10.18
N SER A 97 -10.13 8.75 9.54
CA SER A 97 -10.18 8.27 8.15
C SER A 97 -11.09 7.06 7.91
N SER A 98 -11.35 6.23 8.94
CA SER A 98 -12.26 5.08 8.87
C SER A 98 -13.56 5.24 9.67
N ALA A 99 -13.73 6.37 10.36
CA ALA A 99 -14.93 6.67 11.17
C ALA A 99 -16.24 6.61 10.36
N LYS A 100 -16.20 6.88 9.05
CA LYS A 100 -17.36 6.72 8.15
C LYS A 100 -17.85 5.28 8.00
N TYR A 101 -17.03 4.28 8.33
CA TYR A 101 -17.41 2.86 8.28
C TYR A 101 -17.96 2.32 9.62
N ALA A 102 -17.96 3.14 10.68
CA ALA A 102 -18.61 2.79 11.94
C ALA A 102 -20.08 3.25 11.91
N ALA A 103 -21.00 2.35 12.28
CA ALA A 103 -22.41 2.67 12.37
C ALA A 103 -22.65 3.65 13.54
N PRO A 104 -23.39 4.76 13.33
CA PRO A 104 -23.73 5.68 14.41
C PRO A 104 -24.75 5.09 15.39
N LEU A 105 -24.64 5.46 16.66
CA LEU A 105 -25.66 5.26 17.69
C LEU A 105 -25.76 6.52 18.58
N LEU A 106 -26.84 6.65 19.36
CA LEU A 106 -26.93 7.65 20.43
C LEU A 106 -27.78 7.17 21.60
N THR A 107 -27.48 7.67 22.80
CA THR A 107 -28.43 7.60 23.93
C THR A 107 -29.26 8.88 24.03
N VAL A 108 -30.55 8.72 24.33
CA VAL A 108 -31.48 9.85 24.47
C VAL A 108 -31.24 10.53 25.83
N PRO A 109 -31.22 11.88 25.92
CA PRO A 109 -31.02 12.63 27.16
C PRO A 109 -31.92 12.17 28.32
N LEU A 110 -31.32 12.07 29.52
CA LEU A 110 -31.99 11.73 30.77
C LEU A 110 -31.88 12.90 31.77
N PRO A 111 -32.69 13.96 31.65
CA PRO A 111 -32.53 15.17 32.46
C PRO A 111 -32.74 14.94 33.96
N ASP A 112 -33.66 14.04 34.34
CA ASP A 112 -34.17 13.91 35.71
C ASP A 112 -33.39 12.93 36.61
N VAL A 113 -32.19 12.50 36.20
CA VAL A 113 -31.32 11.62 37.02
C VAL A 113 -30.58 12.42 38.10
N SER A 114 -30.29 11.80 39.25
CA SER A 114 -29.52 12.41 40.32
C SER A 114 -28.03 12.55 39.98
N ASP A 115 -27.28 13.35 40.75
CA ASP A 115 -25.82 13.48 40.56
C ASP A 115 -25.04 12.19 40.89
N ALA A 116 -25.67 11.24 41.58
CA ALA A 116 -25.11 9.91 41.86
C ALA A 116 -25.40 8.88 40.75
N ALA A 117 -26.06 9.28 39.65
CA ALA A 117 -26.42 8.38 38.56
C ALA A 117 -25.19 7.94 37.74
N VAL A 118 -25.12 6.64 37.46
CA VAL A 118 -24.03 5.98 36.73
C VAL A 118 -24.59 5.15 35.58
N GLY A 119 -24.14 5.45 34.36
CA GLY A 119 -24.45 4.70 33.14
C GLY A 119 -23.34 3.74 32.73
N ARG A 120 -23.72 2.66 32.04
CA ARG A 120 -22.82 1.68 31.42
C ARG A 120 -23.35 1.34 30.03
N ILE A 121 -22.43 1.14 29.09
CA ILE A 121 -22.76 0.74 27.71
C ILE A 121 -21.90 -0.47 27.36
N TYR A 122 -22.51 -1.55 26.88
CA TYR A 122 -21.83 -2.81 26.58
C TYR A 122 -22.60 -3.63 25.54
N THR A 123 -21.97 -4.67 24.99
CA THR A 123 -22.64 -5.62 24.08
C THR A 123 -23.08 -6.92 24.77
N GLU A 124 -24.17 -7.48 24.26
CA GLU A 124 -24.65 -8.84 24.49
C GLU A 124 -24.85 -9.58 23.15
N PRO A 125 -24.64 -10.91 23.06
CA PRO A 125 -24.06 -11.79 24.08
C PRO A 125 -22.59 -11.49 24.40
N ALA A 126 -22.05 -12.06 25.47
CA ALA A 126 -20.73 -11.69 25.99
C ALA A 126 -19.57 -11.92 25.00
N HIS A 127 -19.67 -12.91 24.10
CA HIS A 127 -18.66 -13.21 23.08
C HIS A 127 -18.51 -12.13 21.99
N THR A 128 -19.49 -11.22 21.85
CA THR A 128 -19.45 -10.16 20.82
C THR A 128 -18.41 -9.09 21.14
N ARG A 129 -18.03 -8.94 22.42
CA ARG A 129 -17.23 -7.83 22.97
C ARG A 129 -15.82 -7.72 22.39
N ASP A 130 -15.29 -8.81 21.86
CA ASP A 130 -13.96 -8.87 21.26
C ASP A 130 -14.03 -8.85 19.71
N ARG A 131 -15.24 -9.10 19.16
CA ARG A 131 -15.61 -9.16 17.72
C ARG A 131 -16.06 -7.82 17.14
N VAL A 132 -16.60 -6.93 17.97
CA VAL A 132 -16.98 -5.55 17.62
C VAL A 132 -16.33 -4.54 18.56
N ARG A 133 -16.29 -3.28 18.15
CA ARG A 133 -15.75 -2.17 18.96
C ARG A 133 -16.82 -1.09 19.12
N LEU A 134 -16.99 -0.60 20.35
CA LEU A 134 -17.84 0.55 20.67
C LEU A 134 -16.98 1.77 20.97
N PHE A 135 -17.44 2.93 20.51
CA PHE A 135 -16.81 4.23 20.71
C PHE A 135 -17.83 5.25 21.21
N TRP A 136 -17.37 6.22 22.00
CA TRP A 136 -18.15 7.39 22.39
C TRP A 136 -17.42 8.67 21.98
N LYS A 137 -18.18 9.72 21.66
CA LYS A 137 -17.65 10.98 21.18
C LYS A 137 -17.28 11.89 22.34
N GLU A 138 -15.99 11.98 22.63
CA GLU A 138 -15.46 12.79 23.72
C GLU A 138 -15.48 14.29 23.34
N ASN A 139 -15.96 15.11 24.28
CA ASN A 139 -16.00 16.56 24.14
C ASN A 139 -14.92 17.16 25.07
N ASP A 140 -13.65 16.79 24.85
CA ASP A 140 -12.55 17.35 25.62
C ASP A 140 -12.22 18.78 25.13
N TRP A 141 -12.48 19.76 25.99
CA TRP A 141 -12.17 21.17 25.74
C TRP A 141 -10.72 21.54 26.09
N SER A 142 -9.93 20.63 26.68
CA SER A 142 -8.59 20.92 27.20
C SER A 142 -7.46 20.71 26.19
N THR A 143 -7.54 19.71 25.30
CA THR A 143 -6.49 19.41 24.31
C THR A 143 -6.55 20.27 23.04
N GLY A 144 -7.67 20.95 22.78
CA GLY A 144 -7.85 21.79 21.58
C GLY A 144 -7.97 21.01 20.25
N TYR A 145 -8.08 19.68 20.31
CA TYR A 145 -8.40 18.83 19.16
C TYR A 145 -9.91 18.59 19.07
N SER A 146 -10.46 18.69 17.86
CA SER A 146 -11.88 18.40 17.59
C SER A 146 -12.17 16.90 17.54
N ASP A 147 -13.36 16.51 17.99
CA ASP A 147 -14.01 15.23 17.65
C ASP A 147 -13.17 13.96 17.90
N VAL A 148 -12.73 13.78 19.14
CA VAL A 148 -12.04 12.55 19.57
C VAL A 148 -13.05 11.42 19.84
N TRP A 149 -12.77 10.23 19.29
CA TRP A 149 -13.51 9.00 19.57
C TRP A 149 -12.75 8.13 20.57
N ALA A 150 -13.26 8.03 21.79
CA ALA A 150 -12.71 7.19 22.85
C ALA A 150 -13.43 5.82 22.87
N THR A 151 -12.69 4.76 23.23
CA THR A 151 -13.23 3.40 23.32
C THR A 151 -14.21 3.29 24.48
N VAL A 152 -15.31 2.55 24.31
CA VAL A 152 -16.18 2.11 25.42
C VAL A 152 -15.73 0.73 25.86
N ASP A 153 -15.01 0.64 26.96
CA ASP A 153 -14.63 -0.63 27.59
C ASP A 153 -15.57 -1.01 28.75
N ARG A 154 -15.27 -2.13 29.45
CA ARG A 154 -16.13 -2.68 30.52
C ARG A 154 -16.06 -1.88 31.85
N GLN A 155 -15.05 -1.03 32.01
CA GLN A 155 -14.76 -0.20 33.19
C GLN A 155 -15.22 1.26 32.99
N VAL A 156 -15.30 1.73 31.75
CA VAL A 156 -15.92 3.03 31.40
C VAL A 156 -17.32 3.13 32.01
N THR A 157 -17.56 4.22 32.71
CA THR A 157 -18.84 4.57 33.33
C THR A 157 -19.18 6.02 33.02
N PHE A 158 -20.46 6.28 32.73
CA PHE A 158 -20.94 7.60 32.32
C PHE A 158 -21.65 8.28 33.48
N ASN A 159 -21.14 9.44 33.90
CA ASN A 159 -21.71 10.21 35.01
C ASN A 159 -23.04 10.90 34.64
N ALA A 160 -23.75 11.39 35.67
CA ALA A 160 -24.99 12.15 35.53
C ALA A 160 -24.93 13.27 34.47
N THR A 161 -23.82 14.01 34.35
CA THR A 161 -23.64 15.05 33.33
C THR A 161 -23.73 14.50 31.90
N SER A 162 -23.10 13.36 31.64
CA SER A 162 -23.15 12.68 30.34
C SER A 162 -24.54 12.07 30.08
N LEU A 163 -25.19 11.53 31.12
CA LEU A 163 -26.56 10.99 31.04
C LEU A 163 -27.60 12.08 30.72
N ARG A 164 -27.49 13.24 31.37
CA ARG A 164 -28.37 14.40 31.12
C ARG A 164 -28.18 15.02 29.74
N LYS A 165 -26.97 14.94 29.16
CA LYS A 165 -26.68 15.42 27.79
C LYS A 165 -27.08 14.41 26.70
N GLY A 166 -27.10 13.11 27.02
CA GLY A 166 -27.07 12.04 26.02
C GLY A 166 -25.67 11.82 25.47
N ILE A 167 -25.40 10.61 24.98
CA ILE A 167 -24.07 10.14 24.58
C ILE A 167 -24.11 9.80 23.08
N THR A 168 -23.27 10.46 22.28
CA THR A 168 -23.05 10.09 20.87
C THR A 168 -22.05 8.94 20.79
N LEU A 169 -22.36 7.93 19.97
CA LEU A 169 -21.67 6.65 19.91
C LEU A 169 -21.39 6.23 18.46
N ALA A 170 -20.45 5.32 18.27
CA ALA A 170 -20.22 4.62 17.00
C ALA A 170 -19.81 3.15 17.26
N MET A 171 -20.14 2.25 16.34
CA MET A 171 -19.79 0.83 16.42
C MET A 171 -19.26 0.28 15.10
N ASP A 172 -18.19 -0.52 15.14
CA ASP A 172 -17.75 -1.30 13.98
C ASP A 172 -17.39 -2.75 14.30
N GLY A 173 -17.41 -3.60 13.28
CA GLY A 173 -16.94 -4.98 13.35
C GLY A 173 -15.43 -5.05 13.20
N ARG A 174 -14.78 -5.82 14.09
CA ARG A 174 -13.39 -6.26 13.94
C ARG A 174 -13.30 -7.60 13.21
N GLU A 175 -14.19 -8.53 13.51
CA GLU A 175 -14.19 -9.89 12.96
C GLU A 175 -15.36 -10.09 11.99
N LEU A 176 -15.14 -10.79 10.88
CA LEU A 176 -16.21 -11.20 9.96
C LEU A 176 -17.05 -12.33 10.54
N VAL A 177 -18.28 -12.48 10.06
CA VAL A 177 -19.07 -13.72 10.21
C VAL A 177 -18.43 -14.80 9.34
N THR A 178 -17.44 -15.53 9.86
CA THR A 178 -16.81 -16.66 9.15
C THR A 178 -17.52 -17.99 9.40
N ASP A 179 -18.15 -18.11 10.57
CA ASP A 179 -18.88 -19.29 11.01
C ASP A 179 -20.08 -18.84 11.85
N ALA A 180 -21.28 -18.98 11.28
CA ALA A 180 -22.52 -18.57 11.94
C ALA A 180 -22.89 -19.40 13.18
N GLU A 181 -22.28 -20.57 13.39
CA GLU A 181 -22.45 -21.38 14.61
C GLU A 181 -21.63 -20.81 15.78
N VAL A 182 -20.50 -20.15 15.48
CA VAL A 182 -19.65 -19.46 16.46
C VAL A 182 -20.16 -18.04 16.72
N TRP A 183 -20.57 -17.33 15.65
CA TRP A 183 -21.01 -15.93 15.71
C TRP A 183 -21.76 -15.58 14.42
N ASP A 184 -23.05 -15.25 14.54
CA ASP A 184 -23.96 -15.08 13.39
C ASP A 184 -24.03 -13.65 12.85
N GLY A 185 -23.29 -12.70 13.45
CA GLY A 185 -23.34 -11.26 13.14
C GLY A 185 -24.26 -10.43 14.04
N SER A 186 -25.03 -11.04 14.95
CA SER A 186 -26.04 -10.34 15.77
C SER A 186 -25.46 -9.75 17.06
N VAL A 187 -25.71 -8.46 17.29
CA VAL A 187 -25.26 -7.72 18.49
C VAL A 187 -26.43 -6.96 19.10
N LYS A 188 -26.57 -7.03 20.43
CA LYS A 188 -27.38 -6.09 21.21
C LYS A 188 -26.46 -5.09 21.88
N VAL A 189 -26.61 -3.80 21.55
CA VAL A 189 -25.92 -2.73 22.29
C VAL A 189 -26.84 -2.30 23.42
N VAL A 190 -26.41 -2.56 24.66
CA VAL A 190 -27.17 -2.32 25.89
C VAL A 190 -26.71 -1.01 26.52
N PHE A 191 -27.67 -0.18 26.93
CA PHE A 191 -27.47 1.00 27.75
C PHE A 191 -28.17 0.80 29.10
N GLU A 192 -27.38 0.72 30.16
CA GLU A 192 -27.80 0.46 31.53
C GLU A 192 -27.52 1.70 32.38
N VAL A 193 -28.44 2.07 33.27
CA VAL A 193 -28.29 3.20 34.18
C VAL A 193 -28.73 2.78 35.58
N THR A 194 -27.90 3.10 36.57
CA THR A 194 -28.19 2.93 37.99
C THR A 194 -28.24 4.29 38.68
N ASP A 195 -29.33 4.58 39.38
CA ASP A 195 -29.53 5.80 40.16
C ASP A 195 -30.43 5.51 41.38
N GLY A 196 -30.15 6.13 42.53
CA GLY A 196 -30.89 5.92 43.77
C GLY A 196 -30.96 4.45 44.24
N GLY A 197 -29.94 3.64 43.92
CA GLY A 197 -29.91 2.20 44.21
C GLY A 197 -30.82 1.34 43.31
N ARG A 198 -31.39 1.91 42.25
CA ARG A 198 -32.30 1.25 41.29
C ARG A 198 -31.62 1.21 39.93
N THR A 199 -31.76 0.11 39.20
CA THR A 199 -31.17 -0.06 37.85
C THR A 199 -32.28 -0.24 36.82
N ALA A 200 -32.15 0.45 35.69
CA ALA A 200 -32.94 0.22 34.49
C ALA A 200 -32.00 0.06 33.29
N ARG A 201 -32.46 -0.65 32.25
CA ARG A 201 -31.69 -0.83 31.02
C ARG A 201 -32.57 -0.85 29.79
N ASP A 202 -31.96 -0.54 28.66
CA ASP A 202 -32.55 -0.54 27.33
C ASP A 202 -31.50 -1.04 26.31
N PHE A 203 -31.92 -1.46 25.12
CA PHE A 203 -31.00 -1.93 24.09
C PHE A 203 -31.51 -1.68 22.67
N VAL A 204 -30.59 -1.73 21.70
CA VAL A 204 -30.87 -1.78 20.27
C VAL A 204 -30.21 -3.02 19.65
N ALA A 205 -30.94 -3.70 18.76
CA ALA A 205 -30.47 -4.87 18.02
C ALA A 205 -29.86 -4.47 16.67
N MET A 206 -28.67 -5.00 16.39
CA MET A 206 -27.88 -4.70 15.20
C MET A 206 -27.34 -5.99 14.57
N LYS A 207 -27.10 -5.96 13.26
CA LYS A 207 -26.52 -7.07 12.50
C LYS A 207 -25.30 -6.59 11.71
N GLN A 208 -24.22 -7.37 11.69
CA GLN A 208 -23.12 -7.13 10.77
C GLN A 208 -23.62 -7.29 9.33
N ALA A 209 -23.25 -6.37 8.43
CA ALA A 209 -23.53 -6.50 7.01
C ALA A 209 -22.86 -7.78 6.45
N PRO A 210 -23.59 -8.67 5.75
CA PRO A 210 -23.00 -9.85 5.13
C PRO A 210 -22.05 -9.43 4.02
N VAL A 211 -21.03 -10.26 3.77
CA VAL A 211 -20.18 -10.13 2.58
C VAL A 211 -20.94 -10.72 1.40
N LEU A 212 -21.05 -9.94 0.32
CA LEU A 212 -21.72 -10.32 -0.92
C LEU A 212 -20.69 -10.34 -2.05
N LEU A 213 -20.74 -11.37 -2.89
CA LEU A 213 -19.97 -11.46 -4.13
C LEU A 213 -20.65 -10.69 -5.27
N HIS A 214 -19.85 -10.28 -6.24
CA HIS A 214 -20.26 -9.49 -7.38
C HIS A 214 -20.85 -10.35 -8.52
N HIS A 215 -21.67 -9.74 -9.40
CA HIS A 215 -22.31 -10.47 -10.51
C HIS A 215 -22.41 -9.62 -11.79
N HIS A 216 -22.34 -10.27 -12.96
CA HIS A 216 -22.19 -9.68 -14.31
C HIS A 216 -23.26 -8.69 -14.81
N LEU A 217 -24.27 -8.34 -14.01
CA LEU A 217 -25.21 -7.24 -14.36
C LEU A 217 -24.82 -5.91 -13.71
N GLN A 218 -23.96 -5.97 -12.70
CA GLN A 218 -23.42 -4.79 -12.04
C GLN A 218 -22.37 -4.16 -12.97
N ARG A 219 -22.31 -2.83 -13.03
CA ARG A 219 -21.41 -2.10 -13.94
C ARG A 219 -19.99 -2.01 -13.40
N ALA A 220 -19.06 -2.72 -14.04
CA ALA A 220 -17.63 -2.71 -13.75
C ALA A 220 -17.02 -1.30 -13.52
N GLU A 221 -16.10 -1.22 -12.56
CA GLU A 221 -15.38 -0.02 -12.16
C GLU A 221 -13.85 -0.14 -12.38
N VAL A 222 -13.29 -1.35 -12.33
CA VAL A 222 -11.87 -1.72 -12.55
C VAL A 222 -11.79 -3.10 -13.24
N VAL A 223 -10.72 -3.38 -13.99
CA VAL A 223 -10.31 -4.74 -14.41
C VAL A 223 -8.99 -5.07 -13.72
N LEU A 224 -8.82 -6.28 -13.17
CA LEU A 224 -7.50 -6.72 -12.71
C LEU A 224 -6.79 -7.56 -13.78
N SER A 225 -5.46 -7.59 -13.71
CA SER A 225 -4.65 -8.59 -14.38
C SER A 225 -3.27 -8.66 -13.71
N THR A 226 -2.35 -9.40 -14.30
CA THR A 226 -1.00 -9.64 -13.78
C THR A 226 0.03 -8.98 -14.70
N ALA A 227 0.96 -8.24 -14.12
CA ALA A 227 2.00 -7.55 -14.87
C ALA A 227 2.93 -8.55 -15.55
N ALA A 228 3.34 -8.25 -16.78
CA ALA A 228 4.26 -9.08 -17.58
C ALA A 228 5.72 -9.09 -17.09
N GLY A 229 5.95 -8.79 -15.79
CA GLY A 229 7.25 -8.64 -15.15
C GLY A 229 8.05 -7.40 -15.54
N ASP A 230 9.13 -7.15 -14.78
CA ASP A 230 10.21 -6.22 -15.08
C ASP A 230 11.59 -6.92 -15.01
N ASN A 231 12.70 -6.19 -15.08
CA ASN A 231 14.06 -6.74 -14.96
C ASN A 231 14.40 -7.45 -13.61
N LYS A 232 13.46 -7.60 -12.67
CA LYS A 232 13.63 -8.30 -11.38
C LYS A 232 12.70 -9.48 -11.16
N THR A 233 11.71 -9.67 -12.03
CA THR A 233 10.73 -10.78 -11.98
C THR A 233 10.78 -11.54 -13.30
N ILE A 234 10.45 -12.83 -13.31
CA ILE A 234 10.42 -13.60 -14.58
C ILE A 234 9.20 -13.15 -15.41
N GLY A 235 9.44 -12.18 -16.29
CA GLY A 235 8.44 -11.60 -17.17
C GLY A 235 8.23 -12.41 -18.45
N SER A 236 6.98 -12.74 -18.76
CA SER A 236 6.64 -13.43 -20.00
C SER A 236 6.36 -12.45 -21.15
N SER A 237 7.02 -12.67 -22.28
CA SER A 237 6.73 -12.00 -23.56
C SER A 237 5.27 -12.17 -23.98
N TRP A 238 4.69 -13.33 -23.70
CA TRP A 238 3.28 -13.66 -23.96
C TRP A 238 2.35 -12.81 -23.10
N GLN A 239 2.62 -12.68 -21.80
CA GLN A 239 1.84 -11.79 -20.93
C GLN A 239 1.96 -10.32 -21.36
N ALA A 240 3.13 -9.89 -21.83
CA ALA A 240 3.30 -8.54 -22.37
C ALA A 240 2.51 -8.33 -23.67
N HIS A 241 2.26 -9.38 -24.45
CA HIS A 241 1.43 -9.35 -25.66
C HIS A 241 -0.06 -9.34 -25.33
N PHE A 242 -0.49 -10.25 -24.46
CA PHE A 242 -1.83 -10.29 -23.89
C PHE A 242 -2.27 -8.93 -23.34
N LEU A 243 -1.47 -8.31 -22.48
CA LEU A 243 -1.79 -7.00 -21.88
C LEU A 243 -1.98 -5.90 -22.93
N ARG A 244 -1.19 -5.87 -24.01
CA ARG A 244 -1.40 -4.90 -25.12
C ARG A 244 -2.69 -5.19 -25.88
N GLY A 245 -3.06 -6.46 -26.03
CA GLY A 245 -4.34 -6.88 -26.59
C GLY A 245 -5.50 -6.43 -25.70
N LEU A 246 -5.39 -6.65 -24.39
CA LEU A 246 -6.39 -6.29 -23.39
C LEU A 246 -6.57 -4.77 -23.27
N GLU A 247 -5.49 -3.99 -23.14
CA GLU A 247 -5.53 -2.52 -23.13
C GLU A 247 -6.27 -1.97 -24.36
N LYS A 248 -5.98 -2.51 -25.54
CA LYS A 248 -6.65 -2.14 -26.80
C LYS A 248 -8.10 -2.60 -26.85
N ALA A 249 -8.44 -3.75 -26.28
CA ALA A 249 -9.80 -4.27 -26.26
C ALA A 249 -10.69 -3.49 -25.29
N ILE A 250 -10.19 -3.18 -24.09
CA ILE A 250 -10.87 -2.33 -23.09
C ILE A 250 -11.03 -0.90 -23.63
N ASP A 251 -10.08 -0.38 -24.42
CA ASP A 251 -10.15 0.93 -25.10
C ASP A 251 -10.39 2.11 -24.14
N GLY A 252 -9.98 1.95 -22.87
CA GLY A 252 -10.17 2.94 -21.81
C GLY A 252 -11.57 2.97 -21.16
N ASP A 253 -12.50 2.08 -21.51
CA ASP A 253 -13.84 2.00 -20.89
C ASP A 253 -13.78 1.80 -19.36
N VAL A 254 -12.80 1.01 -18.92
CA VAL A 254 -12.56 0.62 -17.52
C VAL A 254 -11.05 0.66 -17.26
N PRO A 255 -10.56 1.20 -16.12
CA PRO A 255 -9.14 1.16 -15.78
C PRO A 255 -8.66 -0.26 -15.45
N ILE A 256 -7.47 -0.63 -15.93
CA ILE A 256 -6.80 -1.88 -15.60
C ILE A 256 -5.82 -1.65 -14.43
N VAL A 257 -5.80 -2.52 -13.43
CA VAL A 257 -4.82 -2.53 -12.33
C VAL A 257 -4.05 -3.86 -12.35
N LEU A 258 -2.72 -3.77 -12.27
CA LEU A 258 -1.82 -4.92 -12.46
C LEU A 258 -1.16 -5.37 -11.16
N PHE A 259 -1.31 -6.64 -10.82
CA PHE A 259 -0.52 -7.33 -9.80
C PHE A 259 0.95 -7.46 -10.21
N ASN A 260 1.89 -7.20 -9.31
CA ASN A 260 3.32 -7.14 -9.65
C ASN A 260 4.28 -7.76 -8.61
N GLN A 261 3.76 -8.51 -7.64
CA GLN A 261 4.52 -9.15 -6.57
C GLN A 261 4.63 -10.69 -6.74
N SER A 262 4.16 -11.23 -7.87
CA SER A 262 4.18 -12.66 -8.20
C SER A 262 4.34 -12.87 -9.72
N THR A 263 4.79 -14.06 -10.13
CA THR A 263 4.80 -14.55 -11.52
C THR A 263 3.59 -15.42 -11.87
N ASP A 264 2.72 -15.70 -10.89
CA ASP A 264 1.41 -16.32 -11.09
C ASP A 264 0.52 -15.38 -11.91
N ILE A 265 0.15 -15.78 -13.12
CA ILE A 265 -0.59 -14.94 -14.07
C ILE A 265 -2.10 -14.90 -13.81
N TRP A 266 -2.62 -15.82 -12.99
CA TRP A 266 -4.04 -16.12 -12.90
C TRP A 266 -4.73 -15.34 -11.75
N ALA A 267 -4.96 -14.03 -11.90
CA ALA A 267 -5.57 -13.26 -10.80
C ALA A 267 -7.01 -13.67 -10.45
N GLN A 268 -7.74 -14.25 -11.42
CA GLN A 268 -9.05 -14.90 -11.21
C GLN A 268 -8.97 -16.03 -10.18
N ASP A 269 -7.82 -16.72 -10.07
CA ASP A 269 -7.72 -17.88 -9.20
C ASP A 269 -7.41 -17.50 -7.76
N PHE A 270 -6.61 -16.46 -7.54
CA PHE A 270 -6.00 -16.21 -6.24
C PHE A 270 -6.80 -15.25 -5.35
N LEU A 271 -7.87 -14.65 -5.85
CA LEU A 271 -8.86 -13.92 -5.08
C LEU A 271 -10.25 -13.92 -5.76
N GLU A 272 -11.29 -13.54 -5.02
CA GLU A 272 -12.67 -13.37 -5.47
C GLU A 272 -13.24 -12.02 -4.94
N PRO A 273 -13.93 -11.17 -5.74
CA PRO A 273 -14.28 -9.81 -5.33
C PRO A 273 -15.62 -9.71 -4.57
N GLY A 274 -15.56 -9.37 -3.27
CA GLY A 274 -16.74 -9.13 -2.43
C GLY A 274 -16.90 -7.70 -1.91
N TYR A 275 -18.05 -7.43 -1.27
CA TYR A 275 -18.37 -6.17 -0.60
C TYR A 275 -19.35 -6.36 0.56
N ALA A 276 -19.37 -5.42 1.51
CA ALA A 276 -20.40 -5.31 2.55
C ALA A 276 -20.91 -3.86 2.61
N SER A 277 -22.21 -3.67 2.90
CA SER A 277 -22.86 -2.34 2.87
C SER A 277 -23.80 -2.11 4.05
N MET A 278 -23.85 -0.86 4.54
CA MET A 278 -24.86 -0.36 5.49
C MET A 278 -25.53 0.91 4.92
N PRO A 279 -26.69 1.34 5.43
CA PRO A 279 -27.29 2.61 5.02
C PRO A 279 -26.42 3.82 5.42
N GLY A 280 -26.71 4.97 4.83
CA GLY A 280 -26.04 6.24 5.10
C GLY A 280 -26.83 7.42 4.53
N PRO A 281 -26.61 8.64 5.04
CA PRO A 281 -27.48 9.79 4.77
C PRO A 281 -27.51 10.22 3.29
N ASP A 282 -26.40 10.03 2.58
CA ASP A 282 -26.26 10.33 1.14
C ASP A 282 -26.37 9.06 0.26
N GLY A 283 -26.78 7.93 0.85
CA GLY A 283 -26.82 6.61 0.22
C GLY A 283 -25.95 5.56 0.93
N PRO A 284 -25.88 4.32 0.39
CA PRO A 284 -25.20 3.21 1.05
C PRO A 284 -23.70 3.44 1.27
N ILE A 285 -23.24 3.20 2.49
CA ILE A 285 -21.82 3.18 2.84
C ILE A 285 -21.33 1.74 2.67
N SER A 286 -20.30 1.55 1.84
CA SER A 286 -19.79 0.22 1.49
C SER A 286 -18.28 0.08 1.71
N ILE A 287 -17.86 -1.12 2.07
CA ILE A 287 -16.46 -1.57 2.09
C ILE A 287 -16.30 -2.74 1.10
N ARG A 288 -15.22 -2.75 0.31
CA ARG A 288 -14.84 -3.91 -0.50
C ARG A 288 -14.07 -4.91 0.35
N ILE A 289 -14.31 -6.19 0.12
CA ILE A 289 -13.72 -7.30 0.87
C ILE A 289 -13.27 -8.32 -0.15
N LEU A 290 -11.97 -8.35 -0.43
CA LEU A 290 -11.40 -9.28 -1.41
C LEU A 290 -11.14 -10.63 -0.73
N LEU A 291 -11.88 -11.67 -1.12
CA LEU A 291 -11.69 -13.01 -0.58
C LEU A 291 -10.42 -13.58 -1.20
N ARG A 292 -9.34 -13.81 -0.44
CA ARG A 292 -8.22 -14.59 -0.96
C ARG A 292 -8.70 -16.03 -1.22
N SER A 293 -8.23 -16.66 -2.29
CA SER A 293 -8.56 -18.07 -2.55
C SER A 293 -8.09 -18.98 -1.41
N ALA A 294 -8.71 -20.16 -1.27
CA ALA A 294 -8.44 -21.05 -0.15
C ALA A 294 -7.11 -21.81 -0.26
N GLN A 295 -6.40 -21.68 -1.39
CA GLN A 295 -5.12 -22.34 -1.67
C GLN A 295 -4.03 -21.81 -0.74
N SER A 296 -3.66 -22.56 0.29
CA SER A 296 -2.81 -22.06 1.38
C SER A 296 -1.40 -21.64 0.93
N THR A 297 -0.83 -22.30 -0.09
CA THR A 297 0.53 -22.03 -0.59
C THR A 297 0.57 -21.10 -1.81
N ARG A 298 -0.58 -20.60 -2.28
CA ARG A 298 -0.64 -19.66 -3.42
C ARG A 298 -0.23 -18.25 -2.99
N GLU A 299 1.07 -17.97 -3.01
CA GLU A 299 1.64 -16.69 -2.57
C GLU A 299 1.02 -15.47 -3.26
N ALA A 300 0.62 -15.59 -4.52
CA ALA A 300 0.02 -14.52 -5.31
C ALA A 300 -1.22 -13.90 -4.66
N GLY A 301 -2.04 -14.70 -3.97
CA GLY A 301 -3.24 -14.23 -3.26
C GLY A 301 -2.94 -13.30 -2.09
N ARG A 302 -1.71 -13.26 -1.58
CA ARG A 302 -1.28 -12.34 -0.51
C ARG A 302 -1.30 -10.87 -0.96
N GLN A 303 -1.31 -10.62 -2.28
CA GLN A 303 -1.43 -9.28 -2.87
C GLN A 303 -2.77 -8.59 -2.55
N VAL A 304 -3.80 -9.34 -2.15
CA VAL A 304 -5.00 -8.79 -1.48
C VAL A 304 -4.59 -7.87 -0.31
N PHE A 305 -3.67 -8.32 0.53
CA PHE A 305 -3.20 -7.60 1.73
C PHE A 305 -1.99 -6.68 1.47
N SER A 306 -1.08 -7.07 0.57
CA SER A 306 0.18 -6.35 0.29
C SER A 306 0.14 -5.40 -0.90
N GLN A 307 -0.95 -5.37 -1.69
CA GLN A 307 -1.11 -4.44 -2.82
C GLN A 307 -2.46 -3.71 -2.84
N LEU A 308 -3.59 -4.39 -2.58
CA LEU A 308 -4.93 -3.80 -2.77
C LEU A 308 -5.59 -3.22 -1.51
N ARG A 309 -5.31 -3.78 -0.33
CA ARG A 309 -5.86 -3.29 0.95
C ARG A 309 -5.53 -1.79 1.16
N SER A 310 -6.57 -1.00 1.42
CA SER A 310 -6.50 0.46 1.50
C SER A 310 -7.77 1.04 2.17
N ALA A 311 -7.95 2.36 2.14
CA ALA A 311 -9.20 2.98 2.56
C ALA A 311 -10.39 2.37 1.80
N GLY A 312 -11.34 1.76 2.53
CA GLY A 312 -12.52 1.13 1.94
C GLY A 312 -12.28 -0.20 1.22
N ILE A 313 -11.06 -0.76 1.26
CA ILE A 313 -10.74 -2.09 0.70
C ILE A 313 -10.06 -2.92 1.79
N GLY A 314 -10.77 -3.92 2.30
CA GLY A 314 -10.23 -5.01 3.11
C GLY A 314 -10.02 -6.29 2.30
N GLY A 315 -9.51 -7.32 2.97
CA GLY A 315 -9.35 -8.65 2.40
C GLY A 315 -9.70 -9.72 3.44
N PHE A 316 -10.13 -10.90 2.98
CA PHE A 316 -10.44 -12.06 3.83
C PHE A 316 -9.43 -13.19 3.58
N GLN A 317 -9.02 -13.86 4.66
CA GLN A 317 -8.14 -15.03 4.63
C GLN A 317 -8.92 -16.28 5.07
N PRO A 318 -9.11 -17.28 4.20
CA PRO A 318 -9.65 -18.59 4.58
C PRO A 318 -8.83 -19.25 5.70
N GLY A 319 -9.53 -19.97 6.59
CA GLY A 319 -8.98 -20.47 7.85
C GLY A 319 -8.01 -21.66 7.70
N SER A 320 -7.09 -21.77 8.65
CA SER A 320 -6.09 -22.85 8.72
C SER A 320 -6.74 -24.25 8.72
N GLY A 321 -6.22 -25.16 7.89
CA GLY A 321 -6.60 -26.58 7.90
C GLY A 321 -7.54 -27.02 6.76
N SER A 322 -7.93 -26.12 5.85
CA SER A 322 -8.67 -26.45 4.63
C SER A 322 -8.00 -25.78 3.42
N GLY A 323 -8.11 -26.37 2.21
CA GLY A 323 -7.46 -25.87 1.00
C GLY A 323 -5.92 -25.91 1.05
N PHE A 324 -5.35 -26.87 1.77
CA PHE A 324 -3.89 -26.94 1.96
C PHE A 324 -3.15 -27.24 0.65
N GLY A 325 -2.17 -26.40 0.32
CA GLY A 325 -1.46 -26.49 -0.96
C GLY A 325 -2.09 -25.62 -2.06
N TRP A 326 -2.16 -26.18 -3.27
CA TRP A 326 -2.45 -25.44 -4.50
C TRP A 326 -3.53 -26.11 -5.38
N GLU A 327 -4.43 -26.90 -4.77
CA GLU A 327 -5.52 -27.60 -5.47
C GLU A 327 -6.42 -26.64 -6.26
N GLU A 328 -6.70 -26.92 -7.53
CA GLU A 328 -7.46 -26.00 -8.38
C GLU A 328 -8.94 -25.84 -7.99
N ILE A 329 -9.54 -26.83 -7.32
CA ILE A 329 -10.93 -26.73 -6.78
C ILE A 329 -11.12 -25.53 -5.83
N ASN A 330 -10.03 -24.98 -5.30
CA ASN A 330 -9.99 -23.88 -4.33
C ASN A 330 -9.66 -22.50 -4.94
N SER A 331 -9.53 -22.41 -6.27
CA SER A 331 -9.31 -21.17 -7.04
C SER A 331 -10.59 -20.35 -7.22
N GLY A 332 -10.47 -19.03 -7.38
CA GLY A 332 -11.58 -18.09 -7.58
C GLY A 332 -12.39 -18.31 -8.87
N GLY A 333 -11.80 -18.77 -9.98
CA GLY A 333 -12.56 -19.20 -11.18
C GLY A 333 -13.56 -20.34 -10.92
N ASN A 334 -13.40 -21.07 -9.81
CA ASN A 334 -14.36 -22.05 -9.31
C ASN A 334 -15.46 -21.45 -8.41
N ILE A 335 -15.62 -20.12 -8.42
CA ILE A 335 -16.61 -19.34 -7.66
C ILE A 335 -17.22 -18.30 -8.61
N GLU A 336 -18.53 -18.35 -8.83
CA GLU A 336 -19.23 -17.43 -9.74
C GLU A 336 -20.58 -17.03 -9.14
N THR A 337 -21.22 -15.95 -9.61
CA THR A 337 -22.49 -15.48 -9.02
C THR A 337 -23.63 -15.34 -10.03
N ILE A 338 -24.66 -16.16 -9.85
CA ILE A 338 -25.96 -16.02 -10.50
C ILE A 338 -26.55 -14.65 -10.10
N PRO A 339 -26.89 -13.76 -11.04
CA PRO A 339 -27.54 -12.47 -10.73
C PRO A 339 -28.91 -12.60 -10.04
N PRO A 340 -29.41 -11.55 -9.35
CA PRO A 340 -30.68 -11.56 -8.62
C PRO A 340 -31.88 -12.12 -9.40
N TYR A 341 -32.59 -13.07 -8.79
CA TYR A 341 -33.70 -13.79 -9.40
C TYR A 341 -34.72 -14.30 -8.38
N THR A 342 -35.80 -14.91 -8.87
CA THR A 342 -36.66 -15.80 -8.10
C THR A 342 -36.56 -17.18 -8.73
N SER A 343 -36.31 -18.22 -7.93
CA SER A 343 -36.18 -19.60 -8.42
C SER A 343 -37.52 -20.15 -8.94
N ARG A 344 -37.49 -21.25 -9.70
CA ARG A 344 -38.71 -21.99 -10.08
C ARG A 344 -39.53 -22.48 -8.89
N THR A 345 -38.89 -22.67 -7.72
CA THR A 345 -39.54 -23.02 -6.45
C THR A 345 -40.12 -21.82 -5.69
N GLY A 346 -40.05 -20.61 -6.28
CA GLY A 346 -40.57 -19.37 -5.67
C GLY A 346 -39.64 -18.74 -4.63
N LYS A 347 -38.44 -19.28 -4.39
CA LYS A 347 -37.47 -18.69 -3.48
C LYS A 347 -36.83 -17.46 -4.14
N ARG A 348 -37.02 -16.29 -3.53
CA ARG A 348 -36.38 -15.04 -3.96
C ARG A 348 -34.92 -14.99 -3.51
N TRP A 349 -34.02 -14.71 -4.44
CA TRP A 349 -32.59 -14.50 -4.24
C TRP A 349 -32.25 -13.04 -4.60
N PRO A 350 -32.51 -12.06 -3.70
CA PRO A 350 -32.46 -10.64 -4.02
C PRO A 350 -31.03 -10.12 -4.27
N ASN A 351 -30.01 -10.83 -3.79
CA ASN A 351 -28.60 -10.51 -3.98
C ASN A 351 -27.92 -11.46 -4.99
N GLY A 352 -28.70 -12.27 -5.71
CA GLY A 352 -28.16 -13.38 -6.50
C GLY A 352 -27.84 -14.61 -5.64
N ARG A 353 -27.06 -15.53 -6.19
CA ARG A 353 -26.63 -16.78 -5.53
C ARG A 353 -25.28 -17.24 -6.08
N VAL A 354 -24.34 -17.62 -5.22
CA VAL A 354 -23.06 -18.18 -5.65
C VAL A 354 -23.26 -19.56 -6.26
N ILE A 355 -22.51 -19.87 -7.31
CA ILE A 355 -22.23 -21.23 -7.79
C ILE A 355 -20.77 -21.57 -7.52
N MET A 356 -20.48 -22.84 -7.24
CA MET A 356 -19.12 -23.37 -7.09
C MET A 356 -19.03 -24.76 -7.71
N GLY A 357 -17.86 -25.15 -8.21
CA GLY A 357 -17.64 -26.50 -8.72
C GLY A 357 -17.21 -27.50 -7.65
N GLN A 358 -17.78 -28.71 -7.71
CA GLN A 358 -17.27 -29.91 -7.03
C GLN A 358 -16.53 -30.80 -8.04
N HIS A 359 -15.54 -31.57 -7.58
CA HIS A 359 -14.79 -32.54 -8.40
C HIS A 359 -15.20 -33.96 -8.00
N PHE A 360 -16.14 -34.55 -8.74
CA PHE A 360 -16.68 -35.90 -8.54
C PHE A 360 -17.09 -36.20 -7.08
N GLY A 361 -17.78 -35.25 -6.45
CA GLY A 361 -18.20 -35.32 -5.04
C GLY A 361 -17.16 -34.83 -4.01
N THR A 362 -15.97 -34.41 -4.44
CA THR A 362 -15.05 -33.60 -3.63
C THR A 362 -15.49 -32.14 -3.67
N TYR A 363 -15.61 -31.49 -2.52
CA TYR A 363 -16.05 -30.08 -2.43
C TYR A 363 -14.86 -29.12 -2.24
N PRO A 364 -15.00 -27.83 -2.62
CA PRO A 364 -14.07 -26.78 -2.24
C PRO A 364 -13.86 -26.68 -0.72
N ALA A 365 -12.75 -26.07 -0.31
CA ALA A 365 -12.31 -25.96 1.07
C ALA A 365 -13.42 -25.49 2.03
N GLU A 366 -13.60 -26.25 3.12
CA GLU A 366 -14.67 -26.03 4.10
C GLU A 366 -14.69 -24.59 4.65
N SER A 367 -13.53 -23.95 4.88
CA SER A 367 -13.52 -22.57 5.38
C SER A 367 -14.09 -21.54 4.38
N MET A 368 -13.99 -21.77 3.07
CA MET A 368 -14.61 -20.93 2.05
C MET A 368 -16.11 -21.23 1.94
N VAL A 369 -16.47 -22.51 1.89
CA VAL A 369 -17.87 -22.96 1.82
C VAL A 369 -18.66 -22.49 3.05
N LYS A 370 -18.12 -22.68 4.27
CA LYS A 370 -18.75 -22.26 5.52
C LYS A 370 -18.79 -20.74 5.66
N PHE A 371 -17.78 -20.00 5.17
CA PHE A 371 -17.83 -18.55 5.07
C PHE A 371 -19.02 -18.09 4.20
N LEU A 372 -19.13 -18.58 2.97
CA LEU A 372 -20.18 -18.19 2.03
C LEU A 372 -21.58 -18.62 2.51
N GLN A 373 -21.71 -19.79 3.12
CA GLN A 373 -22.94 -20.23 3.78
C GLN A 373 -23.33 -19.32 4.95
N SER A 374 -22.37 -18.91 5.78
CA SER A 374 -22.58 -18.07 6.96
C SER A 374 -23.01 -16.63 6.62
N GLN A 375 -22.78 -16.16 5.39
CA GLN A 375 -23.34 -14.88 4.90
C GLN A 375 -24.87 -14.96 4.67
N GLN A 376 -25.43 -16.16 4.52
CA GLN A 376 -26.85 -16.51 4.31
C GLN A 376 -27.52 -15.91 3.04
N ALA A 377 -26.96 -14.85 2.46
CA ALA A 377 -27.60 -14.05 1.41
C ALA A 377 -27.45 -14.62 -0.01
N GLN A 378 -26.38 -15.38 -0.28
CA GLN A 378 -26.05 -15.93 -1.61
C GLN A 378 -25.61 -17.41 -1.53
N THR A 379 -26.15 -18.18 -0.58
CA THR A 379 -25.72 -19.57 -0.25
C THR A 379 -25.43 -20.44 -1.50
N PRO A 380 -24.24 -21.08 -1.61
CA PRO A 380 -23.81 -21.77 -2.81
C PRO A 380 -24.79 -22.78 -3.45
N LEU A 381 -24.64 -22.97 -4.76
CA LEU A 381 -25.16 -24.08 -5.55
C LEU A 381 -23.96 -24.80 -6.17
N PHE A 382 -23.83 -26.11 -5.94
CA PHE A 382 -22.72 -26.88 -6.48
C PHE A 382 -23.02 -27.45 -7.87
N LEU A 383 -22.06 -27.34 -8.78
CA LEU A 383 -22.07 -27.90 -10.14
C LEU A 383 -20.94 -28.94 -10.26
N GLU A 384 -21.06 -29.93 -11.15
CA GLU A 384 -19.99 -30.92 -11.35
C GLU A 384 -18.98 -30.42 -12.39
N THR A 385 -17.74 -30.24 -11.95
CA THR A 385 -16.67 -29.61 -12.75
C THR A 385 -15.41 -30.46 -12.85
N GLY A 386 -15.30 -31.59 -12.12
CA GLY A 386 -14.11 -32.44 -12.12
C GLY A 386 -13.79 -33.11 -13.45
N TRP A 387 -14.72 -33.10 -14.41
CA TRP A 387 -14.53 -33.57 -15.79
C TRP A 387 -13.65 -32.63 -16.63
N LEU A 388 -13.36 -31.44 -16.13
CA LEU A 388 -12.36 -30.53 -16.67
C LEU A 388 -11.02 -30.72 -15.94
N ALA A 389 -9.93 -30.41 -16.63
CA ALA A 389 -8.57 -30.61 -16.11
C ALA A 389 -8.21 -29.62 -15.00
N VAL A 390 -8.67 -28.37 -15.13
CA VAL A 390 -8.56 -27.32 -14.10
C VAL A 390 -9.76 -27.40 -13.16
N GLY A 391 -10.97 -27.49 -13.70
CA GLY A 391 -12.16 -27.90 -12.94
C GLY A 391 -12.96 -26.74 -12.36
N HIS A 392 -13.06 -25.63 -13.09
CA HIS A 392 -13.68 -24.39 -12.66
C HIS A 392 -15.06 -24.18 -13.32
N VAL A 393 -15.83 -23.20 -12.87
CA VAL A 393 -17.19 -22.92 -13.43
C VAL A 393 -17.16 -21.92 -14.58
N ASP A 394 -16.16 -21.03 -14.60
CA ASP A 394 -15.86 -20.08 -15.68
C ASP A 394 -15.60 -20.78 -17.04
N GLU A 395 -15.01 -21.98 -17.02
CA GLU A 395 -14.80 -22.87 -18.17
C GLU A 395 -16.10 -23.36 -18.87
N MET A 396 -17.27 -23.23 -18.21
CA MET A 396 -18.55 -23.81 -18.68
C MET A 396 -19.71 -22.84 -18.82
N VAL A 397 -19.87 -21.89 -17.91
CA VAL A 397 -21.11 -21.11 -17.76
C VAL A 397 -20.83 -19.65 -17.44
N GLN A 398 -21.62 -18.76 -18.05
CA GLN A 398 -21.57 -17.33 -17.74
C GLN A 398 -22.96 -16.69 -17.77
N PHE A 399 -23.21 -15.73 -16.87
CA PHE A 399 -24.45 -14.96 -16.83
C PHE A 399 -24.27 -13.62 -17.55
N LEU A 400 -25.18 -13.28 -18.46
CA LEU A 400 -25.04 -12.12 -19.35
C LEU A 400 -26.27 -11.19 -19.27
N PRO A 401 -26.10 -9.86 -19.08
CA PRO A 401 -27.20 -8.91 -19.09
C PRO A 401 -27.90 -8.84 -20.45
N THR A 402 -29.23 -8.95 -20.45
CA THR A 402 -30.07 -8.82 -21.65
C THR A 402 -31.49 -8.39 -21.29
N THR A 403 -32.11 -7.55 -22.13
CA THR A 403 -33.54 -7.21 -21.99
C THR A 403 -34.48 -8.24 -22.64
N THR A 404 -33.96 -9.32 -23.23
CA THR A 404 -34.75 -10.34 -23.93
C THR A 404 -35.44 -11.36 -23.01
N THR A 405 -35.05 -11.43 -21.72
CA THR A 405 -35.63 -12.36 -20.73
C THR A 405 -36.34 -11.61 -19.59
N PRO A 406 -37.32 -12.23 -18.90
CA PRO A 406 -37.94 -11.66 -17.71
C PRO A 406 -36.99 -11.47 -16.51
N LEU A 407 -35.78 -12.04 -16.55
CA LEU A 407 -34.78 -11.90 -15.49
C LEU A 407 -33.85 -10.69 -15.67
N ASN A 408 -33.88 -10.02 -16.84
CA ASN A 408 -32.87 -9.06 -17.29
C ASN A 408 -31.46 -9.66 -17.50
N PHE A 409 -31.37 -10.99 -17.51
CA PHE A 409 -30.15 -11.74 -17.83
C PHE A 409 -30.47 -13.10 -18.45
N THR A 410 -29.49 -13.68 -19.15
CA THR A 410 -29.55 -15.09 -19.56
C THR A 410 -28.27 -15.83 -19.19
N LEU A 411 -28.31 -17.15 -19.35
CA LEU A 411 -27.18 -18.06 -19.21
C LEU A 411 -26.58 -18.32 -20.60
N ALA A 412 -25.28 -18.10 -20.72
CA ALA A 412 -24.43 -18.72 -21.71
C ALA A 412 -23.84 -20.02 -21.15
N ILE A 413 -23.78 -21.06 -21.98
CA ILE A 413 -23.13 -22.34 -21.65
C ILE A 413 -22.31 -22.83 -22.84
N ALA A 414 -21.15 -23.42 -22.59
CA ALA A 414 -20.36 -24.11 -23.61
C ALA A 414 -21.18 -25.26 -24.26
N ASP A 415 -20.97 -25.51 -25.54
CA ASP A 415 -21.68 -26.52 -26.33
C ASP A 415 -20.79 -27.08 -27.45
N THR A 416 -20.58 -28.40 -27.42
CA THR A 416 -19.72 -29.10 -28.40
C THR A 416 -20.50 -29.51 -29.63
N THR A 417 -21.82 -29.67 -29.52
CA THR A 417 -22.70 -30.03 -30.64
C THR A 417 -22.78 -28.90 -31.65
N ALA A 418 -22.84 -27.65 -31.19
CA ALA A 418 -22.76 -26.44 -32.01
C ALA A 418 -21.42 -26.37 -32.76
N ALA A 419 -20.30 -26.56 -32.06
CA ALA A 419 -18.97 -26.51 -32.68
C ALA A 419 -18.71 -27.67 -33.66
N LEU A 420 -19.18 -28.88 -33.36
CA LEU A 420 -19.16 -30.02 -34.29
C LEU A 420 -20.00 -29.75 -35.54
N THR A 421 -21.18 -29.14 -35.39
CA THR A 421 -22.06 -28.79 -36.51
C THR A 421 -21.39 -27.80 -37.46
N LEU A 422 -20.71 -26.78 -36.92
CA LEU A 422 -19.92 -25.83 -37.73
C LEU A 422 -18.82 -26.52 -38.55
N LEU A 423 -18.05 -27.42 -37.94
CA LEU A 423 -17.04 -28.21 -38.64
C LEU A 423 -17.65 -29.12 -39.71
N GLN A 424 -18.76 -29.80 -39.40
CA GLN A 424 -19.45 -30.70 -40.33
C GLN A 424 -19.99 -29.93 -41.55
N HIS A 425 -20.57 -28.74 -41.35
CA HIS A 425 -21.00 -27.86 -42.44
C HIS A 425 -19.83 -27.38 -43.30
N ALA A 426 -18.71 -26.96 -42.68
CA ALA A 426 -17.51 -26.56 -43.42
C ALA A 426 -16.95 -27.72 -44.27
N ASN A 427 -16.88 -28.93 -43.69
CA ASN A 427 -16.45 -30.14 -44.39
C ASN A 427 -17.38 -30.48 -45.58
N ALA A 428 -18.69 -30.47 -45.36
CA ALA A 428 -19.70 -30.73 -46.39
C ALA A 428 -19.70 -29.68 -47.52
N SER A 429 -19.32 -28.44 -47.20
CA SER A 429 -19.14 -27.34 -48.17
C SER A 429 -17.82 -27.43 -48.95
N GLY A 430 -17.04 -28.50 -48.80
CA GLY A 430 -15.78 -28.74 -49.52
C GLY A 430 -14.54 -28.19 -48.84
N HIS A 431 -14.65 -27.60 -47.65
CA HIS A 431 -13.51 -27.03 -46.91
C HIS A 431 -12.80 -28.05 -46.00
N GLY A 432 -13.02 -29.34 -46.20
CA GLY A 432 -12.44 -30.42 -45.38
C GLY A 432 -10.91 -30.42 -45.28
N SER A 433 -10.20 -29.91 -46.29
CA SER A 433 -8.74 -29.78 -46.29
C SER A 433 -8.19 -28.54 -45.58
N THR A 434 -9.06 -27.66 -45.07
CA THR A 434 -8.65 -26.46 -44.32
C THR A 434 -7.98 -26.87 -43.01
N PRO A 435 -6.84 -26.26 -42.62
CA PRO A 435 -6.24 -26.45 -41.30
C PRO A 435 -7.23 -26.14 -40.17
N PHE A 436 -7.18 -26.93 -39.10
CA PHE A 436 -8.13 -26.82 -37.99
C PHE A 436 -7.85 -25.63 -37.06
N VAL A 437 -6.58 -25.24 -36.90
CA VAL A 437 -6.15 -24.04 -36.15
C VAL A 437 -5.53 -23.05 -37.14
N SER A 438 -5.78 -21.76 -36.93
CA SER A 438 -5.24 -20.65 -37.73
C SER A 438 -4.22 -19.77 -37.00
N TYR A 439 -3.78 -20.18 -35.81
CA TYR A 439 -2.73 -19.49 -35.05
C TYR A 439 -1.41 -19.49 -35.83
N ALA A 440 -0.96 -18.30 -36.23
CA ALA A 440 0.29 -18.06 -36.96
C ALA A 440 1.22 -17.08 -36.23
N GLY A 441 1.06 -16.95 -34.90
CA GLY A 441 1.99 -16.24 -34.04
C GLY A 441 3.25 -17.06 -33.74
N ASP A 442 4.20 -16.45 -33.03
CA ASP A 442 5.28 -17.21 -32.40
C ASP A 442 4.66 -18.16 -31.35
N ALA A 443 5.02 -19.43 -31.42
CA ALA A 443 4.53 -20.50 -30.56
C ALA A 443 5.68 -21.26 -29.86
N THR A 444 6.82 -20.59 -29.69
CA THR A 444 8.00 -21.16 -29.00
C THR A 444 7.61 -21.58 -27.57
N PRO A 445 7.75 -22.86 -27.19
CA PRO A 445 7.39 -23.33 -25.85
C PRO A 445 8.30 -22.75 -24.76
N ASP A 446 7.75 -22.63 -23.55
CA ASP A 446 8.49 -22.32 -22.33
C ASP A 446 8.10 -23.30 -21.20
N GLU A 447 8.77 -23.22 -20.04
CA GLU A 447 8.56 -24.14 -18.92
C GLU A 447 7.11 -24.16 -18.38
N LEU A 448 6.26 -23.21 -18.78
CA LEU A 448 4.87 -23.09 -18.36
C LEU A 448 3.86 -23.45 -19.47
N THR A 449 4.30 -23.73 -20.71
CA THR A 449 3.39 -24.12 -21.82
C THR A 449 2.99 -25.60 -21.75
N LEU A 450 2.40 -26.01 -20.62
CA LEU A 450 2.04 -27.39 -20.26
C LEU A 450 1.11 -28.10 -21.25
N PHE A 451 0.32 -27.36 -22.02
CA PHE A 451 -0.77 -27.85 -22.85
C PHE A 451 -0.66 -27.46 -24.33
N LEU A 452 0.53 -27.03 -24.79
CA LEU A 452 0.83 -26.78 -26.20
C LEU A 452 0.72 -28.07 -27.02
N ASP A 453 0.03 -28.03 -28.17
CA ASP A 453 -0.04 -29.16 -29.12
C ASP A 453 0.56 -28.75 -30.49
N PRO A 454 1.82 -29.14 -30.77
CA PRO A 454 2.46 -28.85 -32.06
C PRO A 454 1.75 -29.48 -33.27
N THR A 455 0.95 -30.53 -33.10
CA THR A 455 0.27 -31.23 -34.21
C THR A 455 -0.97 -30.51 -34.73
N LEU A 456 -1.52 -29.59 -33.91
CA LEU A 456 -2.53 -28.62 -34.32
C LEU A 456 -1.88 -27.43 -35.02
N LEU A 457 -0.76 -26.93 -34.49
CA LEU A 457 -0.07 -25.73 -34.97
C LEU A 457 0.67 -25.89 -36.29
N HIS A 458 1.20 -27.07 -36.61
CA HIS A 458 1.93 -27.31 -37.87
C HIS A 458 1.03 -27.44 -39.12
N ASN A 459 -0.24 -27.03 -39.06
CA ASN A 459 -1.26 -27.17 -40.11
C ASN A 459 -1.49 -28.61 -40.62
N THR A 460 -0.95 -29.61 -39.91
CA THR A 460 -1.09 -31.04 -40.24
C THR A 460 -2.48 -31.60 -39.92
N THR A 461 -3.21 -30.96 -39.00
CA THR A 461 -4.58 -31.32 -38.65
C THR A 461 -5.57 -30.47 -39.44
N THR A 462 -6.48 -31.11 -40.17
CA THR A 462 -7.52 -30.48 -41.00
C THR A 462 -8.93 -30.74 -40.45
N ILE A 463 -9.93 -30.00 -40.93
CA ILE A 463 -11.35 -30.22 -40.58
C ILE A 463 -11.77 -31.68 -40.85
N ALA A 464 -11.41 -32.24 -42.01
CA ALA A 464 -11.75 -33.62 -42.36
C ALA A 464 -11.04 -34.64 -41.47
N SER A 465 -9.74 -34.44 -41.18
CA SER A 465 -9.00 -35.39 -40.35
C SER A 465 -9.49 -35.39 -38.90
N ILE A 466 -9.79 -34.23 -38.31
CA ILE A 466 -10.28 -34.18 -36.92
C ILE A 466 -11.70 -34.76 -36.80
N LEU A 467 -12.60 -34.48 -37.74
CA LEU A 467 -13.94 -35.10 -37.79
C LEU A 467 -13.90 -36.62 -38.01
N SER A 468 -12.85 -37.15 -38.66
CA SER A 468 -12.69 -38.60 -38.85
C SER A 468 -12.23 -39.35 -37.58
N SER A 469 -11.81 -38.63 -36.53
CA SER A 469 -11.22 -39.24 -35.32
C SER A 469 -12.28 -39.71 -34.32
N PRO A 470 -12.39 -41.02 -34.03
CA PRO A 470 -13.40 -41.53 -33.09
C PRO A 470 -13.14 -41.09 -31.64
N SER A 471 -11.87 -40.88 -31.26
CA SER A 471 -11.53 -40.38 -29.92
C SER A 471 -11.98 -38.93 -29.74
N PHE A 472 -11.75 -38.06 -30.73
CA PHE A 472 -12.22 -36.66 -30.70
C PHE A 472 -13.75 -36.57 -30.54
N LEU A 473 -14.51 -37.36 -31.32
CA LEU A 473 -15.97 -37.40 -31.23
C LEU A 473 -16.44 -37.95 -29.87
N THR A 474 -15.77 -38.98 -29.34
CA THR A 474 -16.04 -39.52 -27.99
C THR A 474 -15.77 -38.49 -26.90
N THR A 475 -14.70 -37.69 -27.04
CA THR A 475 -14.37 -36.59 -26.12
C THR A 475 -15.45 -35.50 -26.13
N GLN A 476 -15.93 -35.10 -27.31
CA GLN A 476 -16.99 -34.09 -27.41
C GLN A 476 -18.32 -34.56 -26.82
N ALA A 477 -18.67 -35.84 -27.04
CA ALA A 477 -19.87 -36.45 -26.47
C ALA A 477 -19.81 -36.56 -24.93
N HIS A 478 -18.63 -36.85 -24.37
CA HIS A 478 -18.42 -36.84 -22.92
C HIS A 478 -18.55 -35.42 -22.34
N ALA A 479 -17.91 -34.41 -22.95
CA ALA A 479 -18.08 -33.01 -22.55
C ALA A 479 -19.56 -32.57 -22.59
N GLN A 480 -20.26 -32.84 -23.70
CA GLN A 480 -21.69 -32.48 -23.85
C GLN A 480 -22.56 -33.11 -22.75
N HIS A 481 -22.26 -34.35 -22.33
CA HIS A 481 -23.01 -35.00 -21.25
C HIS A 481 -22.95 -34.21 -19.93
N HIS A 482 -21.78 -33.70 -19.54
CA HIS A 482 -21.62 -32.88 -18.33
C HIS A 482 -22.20 -31.46 -18.51
N LEU A 483 -22.10 -30.89 -19.71
CA LEU A 483 -22.69 -29.59 -20.05
C LEU A 483 -24.23 -29.65 -20.00
N ASP A 484 -24.85 -30.67 -20.58
CA ASP A 484 -26.31 -30.88 -20.53
C ASP A 484 -26.79 -31.20 -19.10
N ALA A 485 -26.00 -31.91 -18.29
CA ALA A 485 -26.29 -32.15 -16.87
C ALA A 485 -26.20 -30.86 -16.02
N THR A 486 -25.23 -29.99 -16.32
CA THR A 486 -25.07 -28.67 -15.72
C THR A 486 -26.22 -27.75 -16.11
N LEU A 487 -26.58 -27.70 -17.40
CA LEU A 487 -27.74 -26.96 -17.91
C LEU A 487 -29.04 -27.45 -17.26
N THR A 488 -29.23 -28.77 -17.16
CA THR A 488 -30.39 -29.39 -16.48
C THR A 488 -30.47 -28.97 -15.02
N THR A 489 -29.34 -28.83 -14.34
CA THR A 489 -29.27 -28.39 -12.93
C THR A 489 -29.62 -26.91 -12.80
N LEU A 490 -29.05 -26.05 -13.65
CA LEU A 490 -29.33 -24.61 -13.66
C LEU A 490 -30.78 -24.32 -14.09
N LEU A 491 -31.34 -25.04 -15.07
CA LEU A 491 -32.73 -24.89 -15.51
C LEU A 491 -33.76 -25.39 -14.49
N ARG A 492 -33.38 -26.21 -13.50
CA ARG A 492 -34.26 -26.55 -12.36
C ARG A 492 -34.37 -25.40 -11.35
N GLU A 493 -33.30 -24.64 -11.17
CA GLU A 493 -33.26 -23.48 -10.27
C GLU A 493 -33.82 -22.22 -10.95
N LEU A 494 -33.37 -21.91 -12.18
CA LEU A 494 -33.67 -20.69 -12.94
C LEU A 494 -34.97 -20.82 -13.76
N PRO A 495 -35.87 -19.81 -13.75
CA PRO A 495 -37.06 -19.77 -14.59
C PRO A 495 -36.79 -19.37 -16.06
N LEU A 496 -35.61 -19.71 -16.61
CA LEU A 496 -35.28 -19.56 -18.03
C LEU A 496 -35.81 -20.75 -18.84
N ARG A 497 -36.13 -20.53 -20.12
CA ARG A 497 -36.46 -21.60 -21.09
C ARG A 497 -35.22 -21.97 -21.88
N GLU A 498 -35.16 -23.17 -22.45
CA GLU A 498 -34.05 -23.59 -23.32
C GLU A 498 -33.84 -22.64 -24.53
N THR A 499 -34.92 -22.03 -25.03
CA THR A 499 -34.87 -21.01 -26.11
C THR A 499 -34.19 -19.71 -25.72
N ASP A 500 -34.01 -19.46 -24.41
CA ASP A 500 -33.41 -18.23 -23.89
C ASP A 500 -31.89 -18.37 -23.72
N ILE A 501 -31.38 -19.61 -23.75
CA ILE A 501 -30.00 -19.98 -23.45
C ILE A 501 -29.09 -19.73 -24.65
N LEU A 502 -27.91 -19.15 -24.39
CA LEU A 502 -26.88 -18.97 -25.41
C LEU A 502 -25.94 -20.17 -25.42
N ARG A 503 -25.86 -20.85 -26.57
CA ARG A 503 -25.00 -22.02 -26.78
C ARG A 503 -23.67 -21.59 -27.40
N VAL A 504 -22.68 -21.49 -26.52
CA VAL A 504 -21.21 -21.38 -26.65
C VAL A 504 -20.47 -22.33 -27.59
N PRO A 505 -20.15 -22.11 -28.88
CA PRO A 505 -19.41 -23.13 -29.64
C PRO A 505 -18.02 -23.37 -29.03
N THR A 506 -17.83 -24.54 -28.40
CA THR A 506 -16.61 -24.89 -27.66
C THR A 506 -16.21 -26.32 -27.98
N LEU A 507 -14.92 -26.59 -28.15
CA LEU A 507 -14.39 -27.95 -28.31
C LEU A 507 -13.38 -28.28 -27.23
N PHE A 508 -13.28 -29.56 -26.91
CA PHE A 508 -12.45 -30.07 -25.82
C PHE A 508 -11.41 -31.10 -26.29
N HIS A 509 -10.26 -31.09 -25.63
CA HIS A 509 -9.17 -32.05 -25.81
C HIS A 509 -9.03 -32.90 -24.54
N ASP A 510 -8.84 -34.20 -24.69
CA ASP A 510 -8.67 -35.13 -23.58
C ASP A 510 -7.23 -35.08 -23.04
N VAL A 511 -7.07 -34.62 -21.81
CA VAL A 511 -5.79 -34.54 -21.08
C VAL A 511 -5.82 -35.40 -19.81
N THR A 512 -6.59 -36.50 -19.83
CA THR A 512 -6.69 -37.45 -18.71
C THR A 512 -5.34 -38.09 -18.42
N TYR A 513 -4.62 -37.50 -17.46
CA TYR A 513 -3.27 -37.90 -17.10
C TYR A 513 -3.22 -38.40 -15.65
N PRO A 514 -2.42 -39.44 -15.32
CA PRO A 514 -2.25 -39.88 -13.94
C PRO A 514 -1.33 -38.93 -13.16
N TRP A 515 -1.81 -37.70 -12.91
CA TRP A 515 -1.05 -36.59 -12.29
C TRP A 515 -0.18 -37.07 -11.12
N PRO A 516 1.12 -36.78 -11.10
CA PRO A 516 2.02 -37.31 -10.09
C PRO A 516 1.62 -36.80 -8.71
N THR A 517 1.59 -37.69 -7.72
CA THR A 517 1.52 -37.30 -6.31
C THR A 517 2.80 -36.53 -5.97
N THR A 518 2.70 -35.35 -5.36
CA THR A 518 3.89 -34.58 -5.04
C THR A 518 4.73 -35.30 -3.97
N PRO A 519 6.08 -35.37 -4.08
CA PRO A 519 6.90 -36.17 -3.16
C PRO A 519 6.95 -35.65 -1.71
N ASP A 520 6.48 -34.42 -1.50
CA ASP A 520 6.49 -33.65 -0.25
C ASP A 520 5.23 -33.82 0.61
N GLY A 521 4.20 -34.51 0.11
CA GLY A 521 2.95 -34.74 0.83
C GLY A 521 1.91 -33.61 0.71
N HIS A 522 2.11 -32.63 -0.17
CA HIS A 522 1.02 -31.74 -0.57
C HIS A 522 -0.06 -32.50 -1.39
N PRO A 523 -1.32 -32.05 -1.37
CA PRO A 523 -2.31 -32.46 -2.36
C PRO A 523 -1.87 -32.08 -3.79
N SER A 524 -2.23 -32.90 -4.77
CA SER A 524 -1.93 -32.60 -6.18
C SER A 524 -2.71 -31.38 -6.63
N ARG A 525 -2.06 -30.45 -7.36
CA ARG A 525 -2.70 -29.26 -7.93
C ARG A 525 -3.93 -29.60 -8.77
N LEU A 526 -3.81 -30.66 -9.58
CA LEU A 526 -4.90 -31.20 -10.40
C LEU A 526 -5.32 -32.55 -9.79
N ALA A 527 -6.62 -32.69 -9.51
CA ALA A 527 -7.21 -33.95 -9.07
C ALA A 527 -7.04 -35.02 -10.16
N ARG A 528 -7.01 -36.32 -9.81
CA ARG A 528 -7.05 -37.40 -10.80
C ARG A 528 -8.49 -37.77 -11.14
N ALA A 529 -8.82 -37.86 -12.43
CA ALA A 529 -10.07 -38.44 -12.90
C ALA A 529 -10.36 -39.82 -12.24
N PRO A 530 -11.57 -40.08 -11.74
CA PRO A 530 -12.02 -41.40 -11.34
C PRO A 530 -11.98 -42.42 -12.49
N ALA A 531 -11.99 -43.71 -12.16
CA ALA A 531 -11.95 -44.76 -13.18
C ALA A 531 -13.18 -44.71 -14.09
N ARG A 532 -12.94 -44.50 -15.41
CA ARG A 532 -13.89 -44.30 -16.53
C ARG A 532 -14.32 -42.85 -16.79
N GLU A 533 -14.00 -41.92 -15.91
CA GLU A 533 -14.13 -40.48 -16.19
C GLU A 533 -12.94 -39.98 -17.02
N ARG A 534 -13.03 -38.75 -17.54
CA ARG A 534 -11.94 -38.04 -18.21
C ARG A 534 -11.70 -36.68 -17.56
N GLN A 535 -10.59 -36.06 -17.93
CA GLN A 535 -10.29 -34.65 -17.64
C GLN A 535 -9.95 -33.92 -18.93
N LEU A 536 -10.74 -32.89 -19.23
CA LEU A 536 -10.73 -32.19 -20.50
C LEU A 536 -10.24 -30.74 -20.36
N LYS A 537 -9.57 -30.22 -21.38
CA LYS A 537 -9.26 -28.78 -21.54
C LYS A 537 -9.95 -28.23 -22.78
N GLY A 538 -9.99 -26.90 -22.96
CA GLY A 538 -10.27 -26.31 -24.26
C GLY A 538 -9.31 -26.81 -25.36
N LEU A 539 -9.85 -27.20 -26.52
CA LEU A 539 -9.08 -27.56 -27.71
C LEU A 539 -8.66 -26.33 -28.54
N VAL A 540 -9.47 -25.28 -28.45
CA VAL A 540 -9.23 -23.91 -28.92
C VAL A 540 -9.58 -22.98 -27.75
N PRO A 541 -9.12 -21.71 -27.74
CA PRO A 541 -9.45 -20.77 -26.69
C PRO A 541 -10.97 -20.65 -26.48
N GLN A 542 -11.44 -20.90 -25.26
CA GLN A 542 -12.86 -20.93 -24.92
C GLN A 542 -13.45 -19.51 -24.86
N ALA A 543 -14.31 -19.16 -25.82
CA ALA A 543 -14.96 -17.84 -25.85
C ALA A 543 -15.73 -17.46 -24.57
N ILE A 544 -16.21 -18.46 -23.81
CA ILE A 544 -17.06 -18.26 -22.63
C ILE A 544 -16.34 -17.66 -21.42
N ASN A 545 -15.01 -17.84 -21.34
CA ASN A 545 -14.17 -17.21 -20.31
C ASN A 545 -13.69 -15.81 -20.77
N GLY A 546 -14.68 -15.01 -21.20
CA GLY A 546 -14.53 -13.64 -21.69
C GLY A 546 -15.28 -12.63 -20.84
N LEU A 547 -15.01 -11.34 -21.03
CA LEU A 547 -15.31 -10.30 -20.06
C LEU A 547 -16.43 -9.34 -20.50
N VAL A 548 -17.45 -9.14 -19.66
CA VAL A 548 -18.60 -8.25 -19.91
C VAL A 548 -18.27 -6.78 -19.58
N VAL A 549 -17.75 -6.04 -20.56
CA VAL A 549 -17.27 -4.66 -20.40
C VAL A 549 -18.35 -3.64 -20.77
N GLY A 550 -18.71 -2.78 -19.83
CA GLY A 550 -19.81 -1.82 -19.97
C GLY A 550 -21.16 -2.38 -19.53
N GLY A 551 -22.14 -1.51 -19.26
CA GLY A 551 -23.45 -1.89 -18.72
C GLY A 551 -24.62 -1.42 -19.56
N GLY A 552 -25.75 -2.13 -19.49
CA GLY A 552 -27.03 -1.70 -20.08
C GLY A 552 -27.36 -2.27 -21.47
N GLY A 553 -27.20 -3.58 -21.68
CA GLY A 553 -27.76 -4.29 -22.85
C GLY A 553 -27.15 -3.94 -24.22
N SER A 554 -26.05 -3.19 -24.24
CA SER A 554 -25.28 -2.81 -25.44
C SER A 554 -23.77 -2.88 -25.15
N GLY A 555 -23.38 -3.91 -24.40
CA GLY A 555 -22.03 -4.09 -23.86
C GLY A 555 -20.99 -4.52 -24.89
N LYS A 556 -19.72 -4.33 -24.53
CA LYS A 556 -18.56 -4.92 -25.20
C LYS A 556 -18.26 -6.26 -24.53
N TYR A 557 -18.17 -7.34 -25.28
CA TYR A 557 -17.73 -8.64 -24.74
C TYR A 557 -16.30 -8.90 -25.16
N VAL A 558 -15.36 -8.94 -24.22
CA VAL A 558 -13.93 -9.07 -24.51
C VAL A 558 -13.51 -10.52 -24.38
N ALA A 559 -13.36 -11.22 -25.52
CA ALA A 559 -13.30 -12.68 -25.57
C ALA A 559 -11.92 -13.22 -25.99
N PRO A 560 -11.52 -14.42 -25.50
CA PRO A 560 -10.37 -15.18 -25.99
C PRO A 560 -10.46 -15.45 -27.50
N ARG A 561 -9.39 -15.19 -28.26
CA ARG A 561 -9.44 -15.31 -29.72
C ARG A 561 -9.47 -16.78 -30.15
N GLN A 562 -10.52 -17.16 -30.88
CA GLN A 562 -10.82 -18.57 -31.19
C GLN A 562 -9.74 -19.28 -32.03
N TRP A 563 -9.08 -18.57 -32.95
CA TRP A 563 -8.01 -19.12 -33.80
C TRP A 563 -8.41 -20.43 -34.52
N GLY A 564 -9.68 -20.55 -34.90
CA GLY A 564 -10.28 -21.71 -35.52
C GLY A 564 -9.99 -21.84 -37.02
N PRO A 565 -10.68 -22.76 -37.73
CA PRO A 565 -10.52 -22.92 -39.17
C PRO A 565 -10.96 -21.66 -39.93
N VAL A 566 -10.17 -21.22 -40.91
CA VAL A 566 -10.49 -20.02 -41.71
C VAL A 566 -11.13 -20.41 -43.04
N VAL A 567 -12.40 -20.08 -43.20
CA VAL A 567 -13.21 -20.34 -44.41
C VAL A 567 -13.70 -19.00 -44.98
N GLY A 568 -13.53 -18.78 -46.28
CA GLY A 568 -13.91 -17.51 -46.92
C GLY A 568 -13.20 -16.25 -46.38
N GLY A 569 -12.12 -16.43 -45.61
CA GLY A 569 -11.43 -15.34 -44.89
C GLY A 569 -11.99 -15.03 -43.49
N ARG A 570 -12.91 -15.83 -42.96
CA ARG A 570 -13.47 -15.72 -41.60
C ARG A 570 -13.10 -16.93 -40.74
N ASP A 571 -12.85 -16.70 -39.45
CA ASP A 571 -12.73 -17.76 -38.45
C ASP A 571 -14.13 -18.32 -38.15
N VAL A 572 -14.34 -19.61 -38.41
CA VAL A 572 -15.66 -20.25 -38.32
C VAL A 572 -16.20 -20.29 -36.87
N PHE A 573 -15.33 -20.38 -35.86
CA PHE A 573 -15.76 -20.28 -34.46
C PHE A 573 -15.93 -18.82 -34.04
N GLY A 574 -15.03 -17.94 -34.48
CA GLY A 574 -15.15 -16.50 -34.23
C GLY A 574 -16.47 -15.90 -34.72
N GLU A 575 -16.87 -16.22 -35.96
CA GLU A 575 -18.14 -15.75 -36.55
C GLU A 575 -19.38 -16.28 -35.79
N ALA A 576 -19.36 -17.55 -35.38
CA ALA A 576 -20.45 -18.13 -34.60
C ALA A 576 -20.56 -17.55 -33.18
N VAL A 577 -19.43 -17.25 -32.53
CA VAL A 577 -19.40 -16.56 -31.24
C VAL A 577 -19.88 -15.10 -31.37
N GLU A 578 -19.47 -14.39 -32.41
CA GLU A 578 -19.99 -13.05 -32.74
C GLU A 578 -21.51 -13.06 -32.93
N GLU A 579 -22.08 -14.10 -33.57
CA GLU A 579 -23.52 -14.28 -33.68
C GLU A 579 -24.18 -14.54 -32.30
N VAL A 580 -23.64 -15.48 -31.52
CA VAL A 580 -24.22 -15.93 -30.24
C VAL A 580 -24.31 -14.80 -29.21
N TYR A 581 -23.25 -14.01 -29.05
CA TYR A 581 -23.28 -12.83 -28.16
C TYR A 581 -24.01 -11.64 -28.79
N GLY A 582 -24.03 -11.54 -30.13
CA GLY A 582 -24.84 -10.58 -30.87
C GLY A 582 -26.35 -10.71 -30.61
N ARG A 583 -26.85 -11.94 -30.34
CA ARG A 583 -28.26 -12.20 -29.95
C ARG A 583 -28.71 -11.49 -28.67
N VAL A 584 -27.77 -11.06 -27.81
CA VAL A 584 -28.04 -10.24 -26.60
C VAL A 584 -27.50 -8.81 -26.72
N GLY A 585 -27.24 -8.34 -27.95
CA GLY A 585 -26.80 -6.97 -28.22
C GLY A 585 -25.34 -6.68 -27.84
N MET A 586 -24.55 -7.70 -27.53
CA MET A 586 -23.14 -7.52 -27.20
C MET A 586 -22.26 -7.53 -28.45
N ARG A 587 -21.26 -6.64 -28.48
CA ARG A 587 -20.22 -6.61 -29.51
C ARG A 587 -18.97 -7.33 -29.00
N VAL A 588 -18.62 -8.46 -29.61
CA VAL A 588 -17.39 -9.19 -29.29
C VAL A 588 -16.15 -8.37 -29.70
N VAL A 589 -15.10 -8.45 -28.89
CA VAL A 589 -13.78 -7.84 -29.14
C VAL A 589 -12.71 -8.84 -28.71
N TRP A 590 -11.90 -9.28 -29.66
CA TRP A 590 -10.93 -10.34 -29.46
C TRP A 590 -9.63 -9.88 -28.79
N VAL A 591 -9.18 -10.60 -27.77
CA VAL A 591 -7.83 -10.53 -27.21
C VAL A 591 -7.09 -11.80 -27.63
N ASP A 592 -5.81 -11.66 -27.99
CA ASP A 592 -4.95 -12.79 -28.33
C ASP A 592 -4.20 -13.26 -27.08
N ASP A 593 -4.66 -14.37 -26.51
CA ASP A 593 -4.22 -14.95 -25.25
C ASP A 593 -3.60 -16.35 -25.38
N TYR A 594 -3.55 -16.91 -26.60
CA TYR A 594 -3.15 -18.29 -26.90
C TYR A 594 -1.86 -18.74 -26.20
N MET A 595 -0.75 -18.01 -26.37
CA MET A 595 0.53 -18.37 -25.74
C MET A 595 0.67 -17.94 -24.26
N SER A 596 -0.17 -17.03 -23.80
CA SER A 596 -0.18 -16.58 -22.39
C SER A 596 -1.02 -17.47 -21.48
N HIS A 597 -2.15 -18.00 -21.98
CA HIS A 597 -3.20 -18.62 -21.17
C HIS A 597 -3.61 -19.99 -21.73
N HIS A 598 -4.13 -20.10 -22.97
CA HIS A 598 -4.58 -21.36 -23.60
C HIS A 598 -3.62 -22.54 -23.38
N VAL A 599 -2.38 -22.39 -23.87
CA VAL A 599 -1.35 -23.44 -23.82
C VAL A 599 -0.79 -23.69 -22.41
N ARG A 600 -1.30 -22.96 -21.40
CA ARG A 600 -0.95 -23.06 -19.98
C ARG A 600 -2.08 -23.60 -19.10
N GLY A 601 -3.30 -23.74 -19.61
CA GLY A 601 -4.38 -24.51 -18.95
C GLY A 601 -5.81 -24.00 -19.10
N GLY A 602 -6.02 -22.80 -19.65
CA GLY A 602 -7.34 -22.22 -19.85
C GLY A 602 -7.23 -20.75 -20.24
N GLU A 603 -8.32 -20.12 -20.66
CA GLU A 603 -8.32 -18.72 -21.12
C GLU A 603 -8.79 -17.82 -19.99
N ARG A 604 -8.11 -16.72 -19.69
CA ARG A 604 -8.60 -15.78 -18.67
C ARG A 604 -8.35 -14.33 -18.99
N ILE A 605 -9.41 -13.68 -19.44
CA ILE A 605 -9.53 -12.22 -19.49
C ILE A 605 -10.23 -11.80 -18.20
N GLN A 606 -9.43 -11.47 -17.18
CA GLN A 606 -9.85 -11.39 -15.77
C GLN A 606 -11.02 -10.45 -15.45
N ASP A 607 -11.83 -10.89 -14.48
CA ASP A 607 -12.61 -10.14 -13.48
C ASP A 607 -12.90 -8.64 -13.66
N LEU A 608 -14.19 -8.32 -13.50
CA LEU A 608 -14.73 -6.98 -13.44
C LEU A 608 -14.93 -6.54 -11.99
N PHE A 609 -13.97 -5.79 -11.49
CA PHE A 609 -13.97 -5.26 -10.14
C PHE A 609 -14.86 -4.04 -9.98
N PHE A 610 -15.32 -3.89 -8.75
CA PHE A 610 -16.00 -2.71 -8.27
C PHE A 610 -15.09 -2.07 -7.23
N LEU A 611 -14.42 -0.98 -7.55
CA LEU A 611 -13.68 -0.18 -6.57
C LEU A 611 -14.27 1.25 -6.54
N PRO A 612 -14.82 1.71 -5.40
CA PRO A 612 -15.27 3.09 -5.29
C PRO A 612 -14.10 4.05 -5.49
N ASN A 613 -14.26 5.01 -6.39
CA ASN A 613 -13.18 5.82 -6.94
C ASN A 613 -12.75 6.98 -6.00
N GLU A 614 -12.35 6.65 -4.77
CA GLU A 614 -11.72 7.61 -3.84
C GLU A 614 -10.21 7.79 -4.14
N SER A 615 -9.56 6.80 -4.75
CA SER A 615 -8.17 6.86 -5.24
C SER A 615 -8.05 7.46 -6.65
N LYS A 616 -8.77 8.56 -6.91
CA LYS A 616 -8.80 9.24 -8.22
C LYS A 616 -7.49 9.98 -8.54
N LEU A 617 -6.47 9.21 -8.93
CA LEU A 617 -5.08 9.62 -9.03
C LEU A 617 -4.79 10.54 -10.25
N MET A 618 -5.16 11.82 -10.12
CA MET A 618 -4.49 12.97 -10.76
C MET A 618 -4.48 13.06 -12.31
N MET A 619 -5.51 12.59 -13.04
CA MET A 619 -5.80 13.13 -14.39
C MET A 619 -7.32 13.22 -14.71
N VAL A 620 -7.98 14.23 -14.15
CA VAL A 620 -9.27 14.76 -14.65
C VAL A 620 -9.17 16.28 -14.72
N ARG A 621 -9.82 16.92 -15.70
CA ARG A 621 -9.94 18.39 -15.76
C ARG A 621 -10.72 18.89 -14.53
N VAL A 622 -10.03 19.49 -13.57
CA VAL A 622 -10.66 19.97 -12.34
C VAL A 622 -11.37 21.31 -12.62
N ASN A 623 -12.70 21.28 -12.68
CA ASN A 623 -13.52 22.49 -12.61
C ASN A 623 -13.52 23.00 -11.16
N LEU A 624 -12.49 23.77 -10.81
CA LEU A 624 -12.42 24.45 -9.52
C LEU A 624 -13.50 25.53 -9.45
N ALA A 625 -14.36 25.47 -8.43
CA ALA A 625 -15.27 26.57 -8.11
C ALA A 625 -14.45 27.77 -7.61
N ASN A 626 -14.46 28.87 -8.37
CA ASN A 626 -13.91 30.14 -7.88
C ASN A 626 -14.82 30.72 -6.78
N PRO A 627 -14.30 31.52 -5.83
CA PRO A 627 -15.09 32.16 -4.76
C PRO A 627 -16.19 33.15 -5.19
N GLY A 628 -16.51 33.22 -6.49
CA GLY A 628 -17.56 34.04 -7.10
C GLY A 628 -18.56 33.24 -7.94
N GLY A 629 -18.66 31.92 -7.76
CA GLY A 629 -19.78 31.11 -8.28
C GLY A 629 -19.76 30.77 -9.78
N GLY A 630 -18.63 30.93 -10.48
CA GLY A 630 -18.50 30.62 -11.91
C GLY A 630 -17.57 29.43 -12.20
N THR A 631 -18.04 28.46 -13.00
CA THR A 631 -17.28 27.30 -13.49
C THR A 631 -16.65 27.59 -14.86
N SER A 632 -15.42 28.09 -14.89
CA SER A 632 -14.64 28.27 -16.13
C SER A 632 -13.49 27.26 -16.22
N PRO A 633 -13.25 26.62 -17.39
CA PRO A 633 -12.23 25.59 -17.53
C PRO A 633 -10.81 26.17 -17.44
N VAL A 634 -10.08 25.81 -16.38
CA VAL A 634 -8.69 26.22 -16.16
C VAL A 634 -7.77 25.46 -17.13
N LYS A 635 -6.89 26.17 -17.84
CA LYS A 635 -5.86 25.54 -18.68
C LYS A 635 -4.84 24.80 -17.80
N PRO A 636 -4.44 23.56 -18.13
CA PRO A 636 -3.44 22.84 -17.36
C PRO A 636 -2.06 23.50 -17.48
N GLU A 637 -1.48 23.92 -16.35
CA GLU A 637 -0.11 24.44 -16.29
C GLU A 637 0.90 23.31 -16.05
N GLY A 638 2.11 23.44 -16.62
CA GLY A 638 3.17 22.43 -16.51
C GLY A 638 3.74 22.22 -15.09
N SER A 639 3.38 23.08 -14.13
CA SER A 639 3.67 22.91 -12.71
C SER A 639 2.74 23.75 -11.85
N ALA A 640 2.20 23.19 -10.77
CA ALA A 640 1.29 23.87 -9.85
C ALA A 640 1.88 24.00 -8.44
N ARG A 641 1.42 25.01 -7.67
CA ARG A 641 1.93 25.31 -6.33
C ARG A 641 0.95 24.88 -5.23
N PHE A 642 1.25 23.80 -4.54
CA PHE A 642 0.47 23.28 -3.41
C PHE A 642 1.21 23.53 -2.09
N LEU A 643 0.53 24.17 -1.12
CA LEU A 643 1.08 24.45 0.22
C LEU A 643 2.54 24.94 0.20
N GLY A 644 2.85 25.88 -0.70
CA GLY A 644 4.20 26.46 -0.83
C GLY A 644 5.22 25.66 -1.64
N VAL A 645 5.01 24.36 -1.88
CA VAL A 645 5.82 23.49 -2.75
C VAL A 645 5.34 23.60 -4.21
N TRP A 646 6.23 23.43 -5.19
CA TRP A 646 5.87 23.42 -6.61
C TRP A 646 6.06 22.03 -7.22
N LEU A 647 4.97 21.42 -7.67
CA LEU A 647 4.95 20.12 -8.33
C LEU A 647 4.96 20.33 -9.84
N ASP A 648 6.00 19.86 -10.54
CA ASP A 648 5.93 19.63 -11.98
C ASP A 648 5.34 18.25 -12.28
N TRP A 649 4.61 18.10 -13.38
CA TRP A 649 3.86 16.87 -13.72
C TRP A 649 4.72 15.61 -13.89
N LYS A 650 6.04 15.78 -14.03
CA LYS A 650 7.03 14.69 -14.10
C LYS A 650 7.71 14.42 -12.75
N LEU A 651 7.23 15.02 -11.65
CA LEU A 651 7.73 14.91 -10.28
C LEU A 651 9.27 14.93 -10.13
N ASN A 652 9.96 15.70 -10.99
CA ASN A 652 11.43 15.81 -10.97
C ASN A 652 11.92 17.06 -10.24
N TRP A 653 11.00 17.80 -9.61
CA TRP A 653 11.23 18.93 -8.70
C TRP A 653 11.97 20.12 -9.32
N LYS A 654 12.01 20.23 -10.65
CA LYS A 654 12.63 21.38 -11.35
C LYS A 654 11.86 22.66 -11.09
N ALA A 655 10.52 22.60 -11.06
CA ALA A 655 9.69 23.76 -10.74
C ALA A 655 9.99 24.28 -9.32
N HIS A 656 10.06 23.37 -8.33
CA HIS A 656 10.43 23.72 -6.96
C HIS A 656 11.84 24.29 -6.86
N LEU A 657 12.83 23.68 -7.54
CA LEU A 657 14.20 24.18 -7.57
C LEU A 657 14.28 25.61 -8.12
N VAL A 658 13.58 25.91 -9.22
CA VAL A 658 13.55 27.26 -9.81
C VAL A 658 12.89 28.28 -8.87
N ALA A 659 11.77 27.92 -8.24
CA ALA A 659 11.08 28.78 -7.27
C ALA A 659 11.94 29.06 -6.02
N VAL A 660 12.58 28.02 -5.47
CA VAL A 660 13.48 28.12 -4.32
C VAL A 660 14.74 28.90 -4.67
N GLU A 661 15.35 28.68 -5.85
CA GLU A 661 16.48 29.51 -6.30
C GLU A 661 16.10 30.99 -6.45
N LYS A 662 14.92 31.31 -6.99
CA LYS A 662 14.43 32.70 -7.11
C LYS A 662 14.30 33.35 -5.73
N LYS A 663 13.69 32.67 -4.76
CA LYS A 663 13.56 33.14 -3.36
C LYS A 663 14.93 33.33 -2.68
N LEU A 664 15.82 32.35 -2.82
CA LEU A 664 17.15 32.37 -2.22
C LEU A 664 18.07 33.44 -2.80
N ARG A 665 17.91 33.84 -4.08
CA ARG A 665 18.66 34.96 -4.67
C ARG A 665 18.38 36.27 -3.93
N THR A 666 17.10 36.59 -3.72
CA THR A 666 16.68 37.79 -2.96
C THR A 666 17.14 37.73 -1.50
N GLN A 667 16.90 36.61 -0.81
CA GLN A 667 17.27 36.48 0.61
C GLN A 667 18.80 36.49 0.82
N SER A 668 19.57 35.86 -0.07
CA SER A 668 21.04 35.89 0.00
C SER A 668 21.63 37.26 -0.35
N TYR A 669 20.94 38.05 -1.18
CA TYR A 669 21.32 39.43 -1.45
C TYR A 669 21.08 40.31 -0.21
N ALA A 670 19.90 40.23 0.41
CA ALA A 670 19.60 40.93 1.66
C ALA A 670 20.59 40.56 2.78
N LEU A 671 20.90 39.27 2.94
CA LEU A 671 21.91 38.77 3.88
C LEU A 671 23.30 39.41 3.65
N SER A 672 23.70 39.63 2.39
CA SER A 672 24.97 40.30 2.03
C SER A 672 24.97 41.83 2.21
N ARG A 673 23.83 42.42 2.56
CA ARG A 673 23.68 43.85 2.90
C ARG A 673 23.65 44.13 4.41
N ILE A 674 23.46 43.09 5.23
CA ILE A 674 23.40 43.17 6.71
C ILE A 674 24.54 42.38 7.40
N VAL A 675 25.23 41.51 6.66
CA VAL A 675 26.46 40.82 7.09
C VAL A 675 27.49 40.87 5.97
N ALA A 676 28.70 41.33 6.29
CA ALA A 676 29.86 41.34 5.41
C ALA A 676 31.09 40.80 6.15
N LYS A 677 32.22 40.65 5.44
CA LYS A 677 33.44 40.05 6.01
C LYS A 677 34.17 40.92 7.03
N THR A 678 33.83 42.21 7.12
CA THR A 678 34.52 43.20 7.95
C THR A 678 33.56 44.14 8.70
N TRP A 679 32.24 43.94 8.57
CA TRP A 679 31.20 44.73 9.21
C TRP A 679 29.85 43.98 9.17
N GLY A 680 28.90 44.40 10.01
CA GLY A 680 27.57 43.79 10.11
C GLY A 680 27.33 43.12 11.48
N MET A 681 26.20 42.43 11.61
CA MET A 681 25.81 41.80 12.89
C MET A 681 26.72 40.62 13.29
N GLY A 682 26.89 40.41 14.60
CA GLY A 682 27.69 39.31 15.15
C GLY A 682 27.16 37.92 14.77
N LEU A 683 28.07 36.93 14.75
CA LEU A 683 27.82 35.57 14.22
C LEU A 683 26.58 34.87 14.79
N ALA A 684 26.25 35.07 16.07
CA ALA A 684 25.03 34.50 16.66
C ALA A 684 23.75 35.01 15.96
N LYS A 685 23.65 36.33 15.74
CA LYS A 685 22.51 36.95 15.05
C LYS A 685 22.52 36.66 13.56
N ALA A 686 23.70 36.62 12.92
CA ALA A 686 23.85 36.20 11.52
C ALA A 686 23.43 34.73 11.31
N ARG A 687 23.75 33.84 12.25
CA ARG A 687 23.30 32.43 12.28
C ARG A 687 21.80 32.33 12.52
N GLU A 688 21.22 33.18 13.38
CA GLU A 688 19.76 33.26 13.58
C GLU A 688 19.04 33.65 12.29
N VAL A 689 19.45 34.74 11.62
CA VAL A 689 18.86 35.20 10.35
C VAL A 689 19.02 34.13 9.25
N TYR A 690 20.19 33.51 9.13
CA TYR A 690 20.38 32.39 8.22
C TYR A 690 19.45 31.20 8.53
N THR A 691 19.27 30.87 9.81
CA THR A 691 18.41 29.75 10.23
C THR A 691 16.94 30.04 9.94
N LYS A 692 16.46 31.23 10.30
CA LYS A 692 15.06 31.66 10.13
C LYS A 692 14.68 31.97 8.68
N CYS A 693 15.60 32.48 7.86
CA CYS A 693 15.30 32.94 6.49
C CYS A 693 15.83 32.03 5.38
N ILE A 694 17.05 31.52 5.50
CA ILE A 694 17.74 30.76 4.43
C ILE A 694 17.56 29.25 4.61
N ARG A 695 17.81 28.70 5.81
CA ARG A 695 17.66 27.27 6.09
C ARG A 695 16.21 26.83 5.95
N SER A 696 15.27 27.61 6.46
CA SER A 696 13.82 27.39 6.28
C SER A 696 13.44 27.31 4.80
N ALA A 697 13.87 28.26 3.97
CA ALA A 697 13.59 28.27 2.53
C ALA A 697 14.28 27.13 1.75
N LEU A 698 15.42 26.62 2.23
CA LEU A 698 16.11 25.45 1.67
C LEU A 698 15.47 24.11 2.06
N ALA A 699 14.93 24.01 3.28
CA ALA A 699 14.36 22.79 3.84
C ALA A 699 12.84 22.65 3.62
N TYR A 700 12.18 23.66 3.06
CA TYR A 700 10.73 23.66 2.88
C TYR A 700 10.26 22.59 1.88
N GLY A 701 9.52 21.61 2.36
CA GLY A 701 9.12 20.42 1.59
C GLY A 701 10.23 19.40 1.36
N ALA A 702 11.36 19.48 2.08
CA ALA A 702 12.51 18.61 1.84
C ALA A 702 12.22 17.11 2.03
N SER A 703 11.33 16.75 2.96
CA SER A 703 10.83 15.38 3.12
C SER A 703 10.12 14.84 1.87
N SER A 704 9.54 15.71 1.03
CA SER A 704 8.87 15.33 -0.22
C SER A 704 9.85 15.10 -1.39
N PHE A 705 11.05 15.71 -1.37
CA PHE A 705 11.98 15.69 -2.51
C PHE A 705 13.40 15.17 -2.21
N HIS A 706 13.70 14.82 -0.95
CA HIS A 706 15.00 14.30 -0.53
C HIS A 706 14.87 12.94 0.16
N ILE A 707 15.17 11.88 -0.60
CA ILE A 707 15.40 10.54 -0.05
C ILE A 707 16.76 10.54 0.68
N HIS A 708 16.83 10.00 1.89
CA HIS A 708 18.08 9.84 2.63
C HIS A 708 18.95 8.73 2.00
N THR A 709 20.27 8.78 2.23
CA THR A 709 21.17 7.65 1.96
C THR A 709 21.48 6.96 3.27
N ASP A 710 21.19 5.67 3.36
CA ASP A 710 21.45 4.86 4.56
C ASP A 710 22.94 4.72 4.85
N VAL A 711 23.27 4.38 6.10
CA VAL A 711 24.63 4.32 6.62
C VAL A 711 25.35 3.06 6.11
N GLY A 712 25.83 3.13 4.87
CA GLY A 712 26.56 2.06 4.18
C GLY A 712 26.22 1.91 2.69
N GLY A 713 25.11 2.50 2.23
CA GLY A 713 24.62 2.34 0.85
C GLY A 713 25.37 3.18 -0.20
N GLU A 714 25.35 2.71 -1.45
CA GLU A 714 25.82 3.45 -2.62
C GLU A 714 25.14 4.84 -2.73
N PRO A 715 25.87 5.93 -3.03
CA PRO A 715 25.35 7.29 -2.93
C PRO A 715 24.32 7.65 -4.01
N VAL A 716 23.04 7.49 -3.66
CA VAL A 716 21.84 7.89 -4.41
C VAL A 716 22.05 9.21 -5.17
N LYS A 717 21.59 9.23 -6.43
CA LYS A 717 21.77 10.34 -7.41
C LYS A 717 21.43 11.70 -6.80
N LYS A 718 22.47 12.45 -6.40
CA LYS A 718 22.38 13.77 -5.74
C LYS A 718 21.83 14.84 -6.71
N GLY A 719 20.51 14.88 -6.84
CA GLY A 719 19.75 15.76 -7.74
C GLY A 719 19.56 17.17 -7.18
N ILE A 720 18.32 17.54 -6.83
CA ILE A 720 17.96 18.89 -6.35
C ILE A 720 18.84 19.37 -5.18
N THR A 721 19.20 18.48 -4.26
CA THR A 721 20.07 18.77 -3.09
C THR A 721 21.47 19.26 -3.50
N LYS A 722 22.04 18.78 -4.62
CA LYS A 722 23.33 19.23 -5.17
C LYS A 722 23.26 20.63 -5.79
N ALA A 723 22.09 21.07 -6.23
CA ALA A 723 21.85 22.44 -6.66
C ALA A 723 21.67 23.37 -5.45
N LEU A 724 20.74 23.04 -4.55
CA LEU A 724 20.46 23.80 -3.33
C LEU A 724 21.70 23.96 -2.43
N GLY A 725 22.53 22.92 -2.32
CA GLY A 725 23.81 22.96 -1.60
C GLY A 725 24.79 24.03 -2.09
N LYS A 726 24.72 24.49 -3.36
CA LYS A 726 25.52 25.62 -3.85
C LYS A 726 25.07 26.95 -3.22
N ALA A 727 23.77 27.15 -3.09
CA ALA A 727 23.18 28.34 -2.47
C ALA A 727 23.44 28.36 -0.96
N GLN A 728 23.21 27.23 -0.28
CA GLN A 728 23.53 27.03 1.14
C GLN A 728 24.99 27.38 1.44
N ASN A 729 25.93 26.82 0.68
CA ASN A 729 27.37 27.12 0.81
C ASN A 729 27.74 28.56 0.42
N LYS A 730 26.93 29.29 -0.35
CA LYS A 730 27.15 30.73 -0.58
C LYS A 730 26.81 31.50 0.69
N SER A 731 25.62 31.28 1.25
CA SER A 731 25.11 32.02 2.40
C SER A 731 25.87 31.72 3.69
N LEU A 732 26.27 30.47 3.94
CA LEU A 732 27.12 30.11 5.09
C LEU A 732 28.47 30.87 5.11
N ARG A 733 29.08 31.12 3.93
CA ARG A 733 30.32 31.91 3.85
C ARG A 733 30.12 33.42 4.05
N ILE A 734 28.90 33.93 3.86
CA ILE A 734 28.55 35.31 4.22
C ILE A 734 28.42 35.40 5.75
N VAL A 735 27.64 34.49 6.35
CA VAL A 735 27.42 34.39 7.81
C VAL A 735 28.73 34.23 8.59
N ALA A 736 29.62 33.35 8.13
CA ALA A 736 30.89 33.06 8.79
C ALA A 736 32.04 34.01 8.39
N GLY A 737 31.79 35.04 7.57
CA GLY A 737 32.82 35.93 7.01
C GLY A 737 33.87 35.25 6.10
N ALA A 738 33.74 33.96 5.85
CA ALA A 738 34.79 33.09 5.36
C ALA A 738 35.22 33.38 3.91
N PHE A 739 36.51 33.25 3.64
CA PHE A 739 37.06 33.40 2.29
C PHE A 739 36.87 32.11 1.47
N LYS A 740 36.59 32.27 0.17
CA LYS A 740 36.54 31.15 -0.78
C LYS A 740 37.98 30.72 -1.11
N PHE A 741 38.51 29.81 -0.30
CA PHE A 741 39.85 29.25 -0.47
C PHE A 741 39.99 28.60 -1.87
N ARG A 742 41.01 28.99 -2.62
CA ARG A 742 41.47 28.28 -3.82
C ARG A 742 42.58 27.34 -3.34
N LYS A 743 42.56 26.05 -3.72
CA LYS A 743 43.50 25.02 -3.22
C LYS A 743 44.95 25.56 -3.19
N PRO A 744 45.61 25.66 -2.02
CA PRO A 744 47.05 25.85 -1.97
C PRO A 744 47.77 24.58 -2.43
N THR A 745 48.86 24.73 -3.15
CA THR A 745 49.89 23.69 -3.27
C THR A 745 50.72 23.64 -1.98
N PRO A 746 51.13 22.46 -1.48
CA PRO A 746 51.77 22.29 -0.17
C PRO A 746 53.30 22.50 -0.18
N THR A 747 53.88 22.99 0.95
CA THR A 747 55.29 22.92 1.45
C THR A 747 55.50 24.01 2.54
N THR A 748 56.25 23.91 3.66
CA THR A 748 56.74 22.83 4.58
C THR A 748 57.26 23.46 5.93
N ARG A 749 57.49 22.69 7.03
CA ARG A 749 57.87 23.14 8.44
C ARG A 749 59.42 23.13 8.70
N SER A 750 60.15 23.02 9.85
CA SER A 750 60.16 22.84 11.36
C SER A 750 61.63 23.12 11.88
N ASP A 751 62.05 23.21 13.17
CA ASP A 751 63.24 24.01 13.68
C ASP A 751 64.53 23.38 14.25
N ASP A 752 65.55 24.25 14.45
CA ASP A 752 66.07 24.58 15.81
C ASP A 752 66.97 25.84 15.93
N GLY A 753 67.21 26.27 17.17
CA GLY A 753 68.21 27.28 17.54
C GLY A 753 68.22 27.64 19.04
N ARG A 754 68.62 26.69 19.89
CA ARG A 754 68.95 26.78 21.35
C ARG A 754 69.58 28.12 21.80
N GLY A 755 69.44 28.59 23.05
CA GLY A 755 68.68 28.07 24.19
C GLY A 755 69.14 28.72 25.52
N GLY A 756 68.23 29.38 26.25
CA GLY A 756 68.64 30.21 27.40
C GLY A 756 67.50 30.85 28.22
N LYS A 757 66.55 30.04 28.71
CA LYS A 757 65.40 30.39 29.58
C LYS A 757 64.31 31.33 28.98
N LYS A 758 63.04 30.92 29.15
CA LYS A 758 61.75 31.69 29.17
C LYS A 758 60.75 31.55 27.98
N THR A 759 59.52 31.15 28.34
CA THR A 759 58.22 31.20 27.60
C THR A 759 57.99 30.25 26.40
N ALA A 760 56.75 29.76 26.28
CA ALA A 760 56.35 28.74 25.30
C ALA A 760 56.45 29.17 23.82
N ALA A 761 56.43 30.48 23.52
CA ALA A 761 56.61 30.98 22.17
C ALA A 761 58.00 30.61 21.58
N SER A 762 59.03 30.52 22.43
CA SER A 762 60.37 30.11 21.99
C SER A 762 60.36 28.65 21.51
N VAL A 763 59.56 27.77 22.10
CA VAL A 763 59.49 26.35 21.74
C VAL A 763 58.90 26.14 20.34
N VAL A 764 57.96 26.99 19.92
CA VAL A 764 57.38 26.93 18.55
C VAL A 764 58.28 27.60 17.52
N LEU A 765 59.06 28.60 17.92
CA LEU A 765 60.24 29.12 17.18
C LEU A 765 61.49 28.23 17.35
N THR A 766 61.30 27.09 18.01
CA THR A 766 62.12 25.87 18.06
C THR A 766 61.32 24.69 17.43
N ALA A 767 60.24 25.00 16.68
CA ALA A 767 59.56 24.12 15.71
C ALA A 767 59.24 24.71 14.27
N CYS A 768 60.02 25.65 13.66
CA CYS A 768 59.93 26.21 12.27
C CYS A 768 61.15 26.09 11.27
N ARG A 769 62.45 26.22 11.65
CA ARG A 769 63.72 26.32 10.84
C ARG A 769 64.55 25.07 10.33
N LYS A 770 65.04 24.05 11.08
CA LYS A 770 65.75 22.82 10.57
C LYS A 770 65.21 22.22 9.25
N ILE A 771 63.91 21.91 9.17
CA ILE A 771 63.28 21.37 7.94
C ILE A 771 63.14 22.48 6.88
N GLN A 772 63.13 23.76 7.28
CA GLN A 772 63.32 24.90 6.36
C GLN A 772 64.74 24.91 5.75
N GLN A 773 65.78 24.58 6.54
CA GLN A 773 67.15 24.38 6.06
C GLN A 773 67.32 23.14 5.17
N ARG A 774 66.48 22.10 5.32
CA ARG A 774 66.56 20.85 4.52
C ARG A 774 65.90 20.92 3.12
N LEU A 775 65.17 21.98 2.77
CA LEU A 775 64.26 21.98 1.60
C LEU A 775 64.40 23.17 0.62
N SER A 776 65.47 23.95 0.70
CA SER A 776 65.65 25.16 -0.13
C SER A 776 66.08 24.93 -1.59
N SER A 777 66.50 23.71 -1.97
CA SER A 777 67.29 23.45 -3.18
C SER A 777 66.53 23.09 -4.46
N ARG A 778 65.19 23.26 -4.53
CA ARG A 778 64.41 22.96 -5.76
C ARG A 778 63.36 24.02 -6.10
N ARG A 779 63.61 24.81 -7.15
CA ARG A 779 62.62 25.61 -7.88
C ARG A 779 62.84 25.49 -9.39
N GLY A 780 61.78 25.11 -10.11
CA GLY A 780 61.66 25.17 -11.57
C GLY A 780 60.26 25.67 -11.93
N ASN A 781 60.13 26.51 -12.97
CA ASN A 781 58.91 27.26 -13.22
C ASN A 781 57.79 26.48 -13.90
N ARG A 782 56.54 26.93 -13.69
CA ARG A 782 55.37 26.61 -14.52
C ARG A 782 54.97 27.80 -15.38
N GLY A 783 54.59 27.54 -16.63
CA GLY A 783 53.69 28.36 -17.44
C GLY A 783 52.53 27.50 -17.97
N ARG A 784 51.47 28.04 -18.59
CA ARG A 784 51.04 29.46 -18.69
C ARG A 784 49.48 29.50 -18.61
N PRO A 785 48.65 30.32 -19.33
CA PRO A 785 47.52 30.99 -18.67
C PRO A 785 46.12 30.61 -19.19
N ARG A 786 45.07 31.23 -18.63
CA ARG A 786 43.80 31.47 -19.34
C ARG A 786 43.20 32.84 -18.95
N THR A 787 42.62 33.50 -19.93
CA THR A 787 41.97 34.83 -19.94
C THR A 787 40.47 34.75 -19.57
N LEU A 788 39.69 35.84 -19.54
CA LEU A 788 39.79 37.09 -18.76
C LEU A 788 38.37 37.73 -18.68
N GLY A 789 38.14 38.65 -17.75
CA GLY A 789 36.89 39.40 -17.53
C GLY A 789 36.89 39.93 -16.08
N PRO A 790 36.65 41.23 -15.83
CA PRO A 790 35.41 41.94 -16.20
C PRO A 790 35.50 42.86 -17.43
N GLN A 791 34.51 43.73 -17.65
CA GLN A 791 34.47 44.70 -18.74
C GLN A 791 35.73 45.58 -18.78
N GLY A 792 36.26 45.80 -19.99
CA GLY A 792 37.52 46.51 -20.22
C GLY A 792 37.38 48.04 -20.29
N PRO A 793 38.52 48.76 -20.36
CA PRO A 793 38.58 50.22 -20.38
C PRO A 793 37.79 50.86 -21.53
N THR A 794 37.27 52.07 -21.29
CA THR A 794 36.60 52.93 -22.28
C THR A 794 37.55 53.36 -23.41
N ALA A 795 37.01 54.03 -24.43
CA ALA A 795 37.82 54.55 -25.54
C ALA A 795 38.87 55.57 -25.07
N VAL A 796 38.53 56.45 -24.13
CA VAL A 796 39.47 57.45 -23.55
C VAL A 796 40.56 56.76 -22.73
N GLU A 797 40.21 55.80 -21.88
CA GLU A 797 41.18 55.01 -21.08
C GLU A 797 42.11 54.15 -21.96
N ARG A 798 41.67 53.74 -23.17
CA ARG A 798 42.52 53.08 -24.18
C ARG A 798 43.37 54.06 -24.99
N ALA A 799 42.82 55.22 -25.35
CA ALA A 799 43.56 56.28 -26.04
C ALA A 799 44.70 56.81 -25.15
N ALA A 800 44.46 57.03 -23.86
CA ALA A 800 45.45 57.39 -22.85
C ALA A 800 46.71 56.50 -22.89
N GLY A 801 46.54 55.17 -22.89
CA GLY A 801 47.63 54.19 -22.96
C GLY A 801 48.35 54.13 -24.34
N THR A 802 47.79 54.77 -25.35
CA THR A 802 48.34 54.88 -26.71
C THR A 802 49.07 56.22 -26.91
N VAL A 803 48.48 57.32 -26.43
CA VAL A 803 49.07 58.67 -26.43
C VAL A 803 50.35 58.70 -25.58
N MET A 804 50.36 58.08 -24.40
CA MET A 804 51.58 57.85 -23.60
C MET A 804 52.71 57.15 -24.39
N ARG A 805 52.36 56.38 -25.43
CA ARG A 805 53.30 55.59 -26.24
C ARG A 805 53.65 56.23 -27.59
N TRP A 806 53.04 57.36 -27.93
CA TRP A 806 53.34 58.17 -29.12
C TRP A 806 53.95 59.53 -28.76
N ALA A 807 53.49 60.17 -27.69
CA ALA A 807 53.90 61.51 -27.27
C ALA A 807 55.08 61.54 -26.29
N GLY A 808 55.98 60.54 -26.32
CA GLY A 808 57.24 60.54 -25.54
C GLY A 808 57.12 60.64 -24.01
N GLY A 809 55.91 60.51 -23.44
CA GLY A 809 55.63 60.72 -22.01
C GLY A 809 55.27 62.17 -21.62
N THR A 810 55.16 63.11 -22.56
CA THR A 810 54.99 64.55 -22.27
C THR A 810 53.54 65.00 -21.95
N VAL A 811 52.62 64.06 -21.67
CA VAL A 811 51.22 64.35 -21.32
C VAL A 811 50.78 63.48 -20.14
N ASP A 812 50.32 64.09 -19.04
CA ASP A 812 49.79 63.34 -17.89
C ASP A 812 48.41 62.74 -18.19
N THR A 813 48.42 61.48 -18.62
CA THR A 813 47.21 60.71 -18.88
C THR A 813 46.56 60.13 -17.62
N ASN A 814 47.24 60.11 -16.47
CA ASN A 814 46.66 59.56 -15.24
C ASN A 814 45.55 60.49 -14.72
N ARG A 815 45.78 61.82 -14.74
CA ARG A 815 44.78 62.81 -14.33
C ARG A 815 43.49 62.70 -15.13
N VAL A 816 43.60 62.50 -16.45
CA VAL A 816 42.45 62.33 -17.36
C VAL A 816 41.64 61.07 -17.03
N VAL A 817 42.32 59.96 -16.70
CA VAL A 817 41.64 58.71 -16.27
C VAL A 817 40.98 58.89 -14.90
N GLU A 818 41.62 59.58 -13.96
CA GLU A 818 41.07 59.82 -12.63
C GLU A 818 39.86 60.78 -12.65
N GLU A 819 39.90 61.84 -13.46
CA GLU A 819 38.77 62.74 -13.71
C GLU A 819 37.60 61.99 -14.37
N ALA A 820 37.86 61.15 -15.38
CA ALA A 820 36.84 60.30 -16.02
C ALA A 820 36.25 59.24 -15.06
N TRP A 821 37.01 58.80 -14.03
CA TRP A 821 36.49 57.95 -12.96
C TRP A 821 35.63 58.73 -11.96
N LYS A 822 36.11 59.90 -11.49
CA LYS A 822 35.36 60.80 -10.58
C LYS A 822 34.03 61.24 -11.20
N ALA A 823 33.99 61.58 -12.48
CA ALA A 823 32.76 61.94 -13.19
C ALA A 823 31.72 60.81 -13.22
N ARG A 824 32.14 59.54 -13.40
CA ARG A 824 31.24 58.37 -13.28
C ARG A 824 30.72 58.21 -11.85
N TRP A 825 31.59 58.34 -10.85
CA TRP A 825 31.21 58.19 -9.44
C TRP A 825 30.21 59.25 -8.98
N LEU A 826 30.39 60.52 -9.39
CA LEU A 826 29.43 61.60 -9.12
C LEU A 826 28.09 61.33 -9.82
N LYS A 827 28.11 60.90 -11.09
CA LYS A 827 26.88 60.54 -11.83
C LYS A 827 26.11 59.36 -11.20
N GLU A 828 26.81 58.39 -10.59
CA GLU A 828 26.20 57.31 -9.81
C GLU A 828 25.70 57.72 -8.42
N ARG A 829 26.24 58.82 -7.86
CA ARG A 829 25.81 59.40 -6.57
C ARG A 829 24.50 60.17 -6.74
N ASP A 830 24.47 61.08 -7.71
CA ASP A 830 23.37 62.03 -7.89
C ASP A 830 22.14 61.35 -8.52
N GLY A 831 22.35 60.32 -9.35
CA GLY A 831 21.30 59.42 -9.85
C GLY A 831 20.62 58.51 -8.80
N ARG A 832 20.82 58.76 -7.50
CA ARG A 832 20.13 58.09 -6.38
C ARG A 832 19.26 59.03 -5.55
N ALA A 833 19.21 60.32 -5.89
CA ALA A 833 18.47 61.34 -5.15
C ALA A 833 17.01 61.48 -5.64
N VAL A 834 16.22 60.41 -5.55
CA VAL A 834 14.76 60.47 -5.73
C VAL A 834 14.06 59.71 -4.60
N THR A 835 13.25 60.44 -3.83
CA THR A 835 12.29 59.97 -2.81
C THR A 835 12.79 58.96 -1.77
N ARG A 836 13.19 59.49 -0.60
CA ARG A 836 13.01 58.85 0.72
C ARG A 836 12.39 59.89 1.67
N PRO A 837 11.50 59.50 2.61
CA PRO A 837 11.08 60.35 3.73
C PRO A 837 12.27 60.74 4.63
N ALA A 838 12.11 61.79 5.43
CA ALA A 838 13.22 62.51 6.08
C ALA A 838 13.63 61.98 7.46
N ASP A 839 12.83 61.12 8.09
CA ASP A 839 12.85 60.93 9.55
C ASP A 839 13.93 59.94 10.07
N ASP A 840 14.76 59.40 9.16
CA ASP A 840 15.76 58.34 9.42
C ASP A 840 17.14 58.92 9.89
N PHE A 841 17.20 60.20 10.29
CA PHE A 841 18.46 60.93 10.54
C PHE A 841 19.05 60.76 11.95
N ASP A 842 18.22 60.53 12.98
CA ASP A 842 18.61 60.67 14.40
C ASP A 842 19.41 59.49 14.99
N HIS A 843 19.79 58.50 14.19
CA HIS A 843 20.60 57.35 14.66
C HIS A 843 21.98 57.24 13.99
N GLN A 844 22.42 58.25 13.22
CA GLN A 844 23.77 58.24 12.62
C GLN A 844 24.87 58.87 13.49
N GLN A 845 24.53 59.67 14.52
CA GLN A 845 25.52 60.50 15.23
C GLN A 845 26.55 59.72 16.07
N GLU A 846 26.26 58.51 16.56
CA GLU A 846 27.20 57.76 17.41
C GLU A 846 28.29 56.96 16.67
N THR A 847 28.27 56.90 15.33
CA THR A 847 29.29 56.13 14.55
C THR A 847 30.47 56.97 14.04
N LEU A 848 30.82 58.03 14.76
CA LEU A 848 31.94 58.92 14.42
C LEU A 848 33.32 58.26 14.58
N PHE A 849 34.04 58.12 13.46
CA PHE A 849 35.41 57.64 13.40
C PHE A 849 36.41 58.65 14.00
N ARG A 850 36.56 58.66 15.33
CA ARG A 850 37.56 59.50 16.02
C ARG A 850 38.99 59.12 15.60
N ASN A 851 39.83 60.11 15.27
CA ASN A 851 41.23 59.92 14.83
C ASN A 851 42.08 59.05 15.78
N GLU A 852 41.82 59.13 17.09
CA GLU A 852 42.44 58.30 18.14
C GLU A 852 42.20 56.79 17.97
N THR A 853 41.14 56.39 17.27
CA THR A 853 40.88 54.98 16.93
C THR A 853 41.66 54.56 15.69
N LEU A 854 41.86 55.45 14.71
CA LEU A 854 42.69 55.17 13.54
C LEU A 854 44.16 55.04 13.91
N ARG A 855 44.68 55.89 14.82
CA ARG A 855 46.06 55.80 15.35
C ARG A 855 46.43 54.44 15.95
N ARG A 856 45.46 53.61 16.35
CA ARG A 856 45.69 52.24 16.85
C ARG A 856 45.97 51.22 15.74
N HIS A 857 45.89 51.63 14.48
CA HIS A 857 46.17 50.83 13.30
C HIS A 857 47.45 51.25 12.55
N ASP A 858 48.09 52.35 12.95
CA ASP A 858 49.33 52.82 12.35
C ASP A 858 50.47 51.80 12.58
N GLY A 859 51.30 51.60 11.56
CA GLY A 859 52.36 50.56 11.56
C GLY A 859 51.88 49.10 11.53
N LEU A 860 50.57 48.82 11.65
CA LEU A 860 50.04 47.46 11.60
C LEU A 860 49.76 47.00 10.17
N SER A 861 50.26 45.82 9.81
CA SER A 861 49.87 45.16 8.56
C SER A 861 48.37 44.81 8.57
N LYS A 862 47.75 44.75 7.39
CA LYS A 862 46.29 44.58 7.23
C LYS A 862 45.72 43.40 8.04
N ALA A 863 46.45 42.30 8.12
CA ALA A 863 46.07 41.13 8.94
C ALA A 863 46.10 41.40 10.45
N LYS A 864 47.11 42.14 10.95
CA LYS A 864 47.19 42.54 12.37
C LYS A 864 46.06 43.49 12.75
N SER A 865 45.73 44.46 11.87
CA SER A 865 44.59 45.35 12.09
C SER A 865 43.24 44.61 12.08
N SER A 866 43.05 43.62 11.20
CA SER A 866 41.86 42.74 11.27
C SER A 866 41.79 41.94 12.58
N LEU A 867 42.92 41.44 13.07
CA LEU A 867 42.98 40.71 14.35
C LEU A 867 42.64 41.63 15.54
N LEU A 868 43.17 42.85 15.55
CA LEU A 868 42.88 43.86 16.59
C LEU A 868 41.39 44.23 16.62
N ILE A 869 40.75 44.34 15.44
CA ILE A 869 39.30 44.56 15.32
C ILE A 869 38.51 43.36 15.87
N GLN A 870 38.90 42.12 15.52
CA GLN A 870 38.23 40.90 16.01
C GLN A 870 38.32 40.77 17.54
N ILE A 871 39.48 41.07 18.12
CA ILE A 871 39.69 41.11 19.58
C ILE A 871 38.81 42.19 20.21
N ARG A 872 38.83 43.44 19.69
CA ARG A 872 38.06 44.57 20.25
C ARG A 872 36.54 44.42 20.11
N THR A 873 36.06 43.67 19.11
CA THR A 873 34.62 43.43 18.87
C THR A 873 34.10 42.12 19.48
N GLY A 874 34.95 41.35 20.18
CA GLY A 874 34.59 40.05 20.76
C GLY A 874 34.17 39.00 19.72
N ALA A 875 34.57 39.19 18.46
CA ALA A 875 33.92 38.54 17.33
C ALA A 875 34.68 37.30 16.83
N ILE A 876 34.11 36.13 17.18
CA ILE A 876 34.24 34.82 16.51
C ILE A 876 35.44 33.94 16.92
N CYS A 877 35.13 32.65 17.18
CA CYS A 877 35.98 31.46 17.30
C CYS A 877 37.15 31.39 18.30
N LEU A 878 37.62 32.48 18.95
CA LEU A 878 38.66 32.33 19.97
C LEU A 878 38.20 31.47 21.17
N ARG A 879 36.91 31.57 21.55
CA ARG A 879 36.32 30.78 22.65
C ARG A 879 36.21 29.28 22.33
N ASP A 880 35.85 28.92 21.09
CA ASP A 880 35.86 27.51 20.62
C ASP A 880 37.28 26.95 20.53
N PHE A 881 38.23 27.74 20.04
CA PHE A 881 39.62 27.34 19.87
C PHE A 881 40.30 27.02 21.22
N LEU A 882 39.97 27.78 22.27
CA LEU A 882 40.47 27.54 23.63
C LEU A 882 39.78 26.37 24.35
N PHE A 883 38.55 26.01 23.97
CA PHE A 883 37.81 24.91 24.60
C PHE A 883 38.23 23.52 24.06
N ASN A 884 38.70 23.46 22.82
CA ASN A 884 39.08 22.20 22.15
C ASN A 884 40.59 21.88 22.23
N TYR A 885 41.33 22.48 23.18
CA TYR A 885 42.77 22.26 23.35
C TYR A 885 43.11 21.60 24.70
N THR A 886 42.55 20.40 24.93
CA THR A 886 42.76 19.58 26.13
C THR A 886 43.38 18.23 25.76
N GLY A 887 44.71 18.23 25.53
CA GLY A 887 45.49 16.99 25.43
C GLY A 887 45.70 16.35 26.80
N SER A 888 45.27 15.10 26.94
CA SER A 888 45.39 14.27 28.16
C SER A 888 46.74 13.52 28.20
N PRO A 889 47.13 12.81 29.29
CA PRO A 889 46.62 12.80 30.68
C PRO A 889 47.72 13.08 31.74
N GLY A 890 47.33 13.21 33.02
CA GLY A 890 48.21 12.86 34.15
C GLY A 890 48.21 13.82 35.34
N GLY A 891 48.06 13.25 36.55
CA GLY A 891 48.27 13.94 37.83
C GLY A 891 47.00 14.45 38.52
N SER A 892 46.83 14.04 39.78
CA SER A 892 46.06 14.78 40.79
C SER A 892 46.83 16.09 41.14
N ASP A 893 46.27 17.09 41.82
CA ASP A 893 45.24 17.02 42.85
C ASP A 893 44.30 18.26 42.92
N SER A 894 43.38 18.17 43.88
CA SER A 894 42.26 19.00 44.31
C SER A 894 42.39 20.54 44.39
N CYS A 895 41.21 21.16 44.65
CA CYS A 895 40.94 22.54 45.08
C CYS A 895 40.35 23.54 44.06
N LEU A 896 39.11 23.26 43.68
CA LEU A 896 38.09 24.27 43.31
C LEU A 896 37.99 25.43 44.30
N ARG A 897 37.95 26.68 43.80
CA ARG A 897 37.38 27.92 44.39
C ARG A 897 37.47 29.01 43.29
N VAL A 898 36.47 29.83 42.94
CA VAL A 898 35.26 30.33 43.62
C VAL A 898 34.09 30.52 42.59
N TRP A 899 32.83 30.22 43.00
CA TRP A 899 31.54 30.27 42.22
C TRP A 899 31.44 29.29 41.02
N ARG A 900 30.72 28.14 41.05
CA ARG A 900 29.30 27.79 41.39
C ARG A 900 28.30 28.17 40.27
N ARG A 901 27.31 27.34 39.88
CA ARG A 901 26.64 26.19 40.56
C ARG A 901 26.57 24.90 39.70
N THR A 902 26.79 23.74 40.37
CA THR A 902 26.13 22.39 40.28
C THR A 902 25.47 21.89 38.97
N ARG A 903 25.50 20.59 38.61
CA ARG A 903 26.16 19.38 39.17
C ARG A 903 26.17 18.26 38.10
N ASP A 904 27.00 17.25 38.27
CA ASP A 904 27.11 16.08 37.37
C ASP A 904 27.53 14.81 38.17
N CYS A 905 27.61 13.67 37.47
CA CYS A 905 28.25 12.38 37.80
C CYS A 905 27.49 11.37 38.68
N ARG A 906 27.29 10.17 38.10
CA ARG A 906 27.33 8.88 38.81
C ARG A 906 28.79 8.42 38.94
N THR A 907 29.12 7.65 39.98
CA THR A 907 30.38 6.88 40.12
C THR A 907 30.13 5.60 40.95
N PRO A 908 30.97 4.55 40.87
CA PRO A 908 30.45 3.20 40.57
C PRO A 908 30.89 2.09 41.55
N GLY A 909 30.47 0.84 41.30
CA GLY A 909 31.09 -0.36 41.86
C GLY A 909 30.31 -1.65 41.63
N SER A 910 31.00 -2.69 41.14
CA SER A 910 30.77 -4.15 41.30
C SER A 910 29.37 -4.73 41.57
N VAL A 911 28.99 -5.79 40.81
CA VAL A 911 28.75 -7.18 41.32
C VAL A 911 28.37 -8.11 40.14
N VAL A 912 28.55 -9.43 40.33
CA VAL A 912 28.27 -10.49 39.36
C VAL A 912 26.87 -11.08 39.57
N CYS A 913 26.15 -11.33 38.48
CA CYS A 913 24.93 -12.15 38.31
C CYS A 913 23.63 -11.81 39.10
N SER A 914 22.55 -11.71 38.31
CA SER A 914 21.10 -11.92 38.53
C SER A 914 20.67 -12.79 39.72
N PRO A 915 19.41 -12.66 40.25
CA PRO A 915 18.18 -12.40 39.47
C PRO A 915 17.06 -11.55 40.15
N THR A 916 15.82 -11.73 39.65
CA THR A 916 14.48 -11.35 40.19
C THR A 916 14.01 -9.88 40.20
N VAL A 917 13.03 -9.58 39.33
CA VAL A 917 11.64 -9.09 39.61
C VAL A 917 11.47 -8.32 40.95
N ASP A 918 10.98 -7.08 41.01
CA ASP A 918 9.54 -6.74 40.83
C ASP A 918 9.19 -5.23 40.61
N SER A 919 7.89 -5.00 40.39
CA SER A 919 6.98 -3.87 40.10
C SER A 919 7.22 -2.37 40.45
N LYS A 920 6.35 -1.56 39.80
CA LYS A 920 5.75 -0.24 40.15
C LYS A 920 6.39 1.11 39.74
N MET A 921 5.72 1.70 38.73
CA MET A 921 5.16 3.08 38.64
C MET A 921 5.98 4.32 39.06
N GLY A 922 5.94 5.34 38.18
CA GLY A 922 6.26 6.74 38.49
C GLY A 922 6.21 7.63 37.23
N GLU A 923 5.13 8.40 37.06
CA GLU A 923 4.91 9.24 35.88
C GLU A 923 5.61 10.61 35.97
N THR A 924 6.08 11.14 34.84
CA THR A 924 5.92 12.57 34.47
C THR A 924 6.30 12.81 32.99
N TRP A 925 5.71 13.85 32.40
CA TRP A 925 5.87 14.22 30.98
C TRP A 925 7.06 15.19 30.79
N ASP A 926 7.66 15.25 29.59
CA ASP A 926 7.33 16.29 28.58
C ASP A 926 8.05 16.02 27.24
N SER A 927 7.97 16.97 26.32
CA SER A 927 8.13 16.87 24.87
C SER A 927 9.41 17.53 24.31
N ASP A 928 9.54 17.58 22.97
CA ASP A 928 10.54 18.33 22.20
C ASP A 928 12.05 18.04 22.44
N THR A 929 12.58 17.01 21.77
CA THR A 929 13.77 17.19 20.89
C THR A 929 14.06 16.00 19.95
N THR A 930 13.71 16.12 18.67
CA THR A 930 14.21 15.20 17.62
C THR A 930 15.65 15.54 17.23
N GLY A 931 16.62 15.01 17.99
CA GLY A 931 18.04 15.27 17.82
C GLY A 931 18.69 14.56 16.61
N LEU A 932 18.55 15.12 15.41
CA LEU A 932 19.22 14.60 14.20
C LEU A 932 20.64 15.17 14.01
N LEU A 933 21.64 14.29 14.12
CA LEU A 933 23.07 14.61 13.96
C LEU A 933 23.42 15.09 12.54
N LEU A 934 24.35 16.05 12.45
CA LEU A 934 24.97 16.49 11.20
C LEU A 934 26.41 15.97 11.09
N CYS A 935 26.58 14.76 10.57
CA CYS A 935 27.90 14.24 10.22
C CYS A 935 28.47 14.97 8.99
N SER A 936 29.60 15.67 9.19
CA SER A 936 30.41 16.29 8.13
C SER A 936 31.71 15.49 7.96
N THR A 937 32.09 15.18 6.73
CA THR A 937 33.03 14.09 6.43
C THR A 937 34.52 14.47 6.39
N ARG A 938 35.36 13.42 6.52
CA ARG A 938 36.80 13.29 6.21
C ARG A 938 37.83 13.77 7.23
N HIS A 939 38.53 12.79 7.81
CA HIS A 939 39.95 12.55 7.47
C HIS A 939 40.13 11.07 7.07
N GLN A 940 41.30 10.69 6.55
CA GLN A 940 41.68 9.32 6.18
C GLN A 940 43.09 9.01 6.71
N SER A 941 43.38 7.72 6.89
CA SER A 941 44.70 7.11 7.15
C SER A 941 45.32 7.39 8.54
N HIS A 942 46.16 6.53 9.13
CA HIS A 942 46.79 5.28 8.62
C HIS A 942 46.77 4.14 9.68
N ASP A 943 46.83 2.91 9.16
CA ASP A 943 47.44 1.65 9.66
C ASP A 943 47.24 1.15 11.12
N CYS A 944 46.76 -0.10 11.23
CA CYS A 944 47.60 -1.24 11.63
C CYS A 944 46.99 -2.59 11.19
N THR A 945 47.83 -3.63 11.08
CA THR A 945 47.55 -5.01 10.56
C THR A 945 46.68 -5.86 11.51
N ALA A 946 46.04 -6.99 11.13
CA ALA A 946 46.55 -8.07 10.27
C ALA A 946 45.51 -9.09 9.74
N ARG A 947 45.95 -9.83 8.70
CA ARG A 947 45.54 -11.15 8.17
C ARG A 947 44.09 -11.42 7.72
N GLU A 948 44.00 -11.75 6.43
CA GLU A 948 42.99 -12.62 5.80
C GLU A 948 43.59 -14.03 5.62
N GLU A 949 42.73 -15.05 5.45
CA GLU A 949 43.03 -16.25 4.64
C GLU A 949 41.82 -16.53 3.71
N ASP A 950 42.11 -16.97 2.47
CA ASP A 950 41.15 -17.25 1.39
C ASP A 950 40.97 -18.78 1.25
N PRO A 951 39.95 -19.29 0.52
CA PRO A 951 40.31 -19.76 -0.83
C PRO A 951 39.21 -19.64 -1.90
N ARG A 952 39.65 -19.57 -3.17
CA ARG A 952 38.84 -19.85 -4.37
C ARG A 952 39.50 -20.82 -5.35
N LEU A 953 38.66 -21.69 -5.93
CA LEU A 953 38.68 -22.26 -7.29
C LEU A 953 39.93 -22.99 -7.82
N ALA A 954 39.70 -24.22 -8.29
CA ALA A 954 40.37 -24.84 -9.44
C ALA A 954 39.45 -25.90 -10.09
N ASP A 955 39.63 -26.14 -11.40
CA ASP A 955 38.94 -27.14 -12.25
C ASP A 955 39.56 -28.56 -12.05
N GLY A 956 39.10 -29.69 -12.62
CA GLY A 956 38.00 -30.01 -13.55
C GLY A 956 38.30 -31.33 -14.33
N LEU A 957 37.28 -31.91 -15.01
CA LEU A 957 37.33 -33.08 -15.92
C LEU A 957 37.61 -34.50 -15.31
N GLY A 958 37.07 -35.55 -15.96
CA GLY A 958 37.39 -36.97 -15.70
C GLY A 958 36.21 -37.93 -15.99
N GLU A 959 36.46 -39.09 -16.62
CA GLU A 959 35.45 -40.07 -17.05
C GLU A 959 35.61 -41.47 -16.40
N ALA A 960 34.53 -42.27 -16.49
CA ALA A 960 34.50 -43.73 -16.69
C ALA A 960 34.94 -44.75 -15.60
N ALA A 961 33.93 -45.55 -15.19
CA ALA A 961 33.90 -47.02 -15.22
C ALA A 961 34.49 -47.91 -14.08
N ASP A 962 33.83 -49.08 -13.97
CA ASP A 962 34.24 -50.39 -13.43
C ASP A 962 34.58 -50.60 -11.94
N VAL A 963 34.35 -51.79 -11.34
CA VAL A 963 33.26 -52.79 -11.49
C VAL A 963 33.34 -53.79 -10.31
N GLN A 964 32.19 -54.26 -9.78
CA GLN A 964 31.90 -55.59 -9.15
C GLN A 964 30.64 -55.46 -8.27
N LEU A 965 29.52 -56.15 -8.54
CA LEU A 965 29.25 -57.61 -8.48
C LEU A 965 29.08 -58.17 -7.06
N SER A 966 27.82 -58.25 -6.64
CA SER A 966 27.25 -59.48 -6.07
C SER A 966 25.80 -59.65 -6.53
N GLN A 967 25.40 -60.88 -6.84
CA GLN A 967 24.09 -61.25 -7.40
C GLN A 967 23.40 -62.28 -6.49
N GLU A 968 22.06 -62.24 -6.50
CA GLU A 968 21.10 -63.37 -6.34
C GLU A 968 21.15 -64.21 -5.04
N ALA A 969 20.06 -64.51 -4.30
CA ALA A 969 18.64 -64.81 -4.56
C ALA A 969 18.29 -66.32 -4.50
N ARG A 970 16.99 -66.64 -4.29
CA ARG A 970 16.39 -67.96 -3.95
C ARG A 970 16.59 -68.35 -2.47
N ALA A 971 15.65 -68.98 -1.73
CA ALA A 971 14.24 -69.36 -1.95
C ALA A 971 13.51 -69.32 -0.57
N GLY A 972 12.18 -69.46 -0.40
CA GLY A 972 11.07 -69.64 -1.34
C GLY A 972 9.73 -69.92 -0.62
N SER A 973 8.66 -70.14 -1.41
CA SER A 973 7.40 -70.84 -1.08
C SER A 973 6.64 -70.64 0.26
N GLY A 974 5.53 -69.89 0.19
CA GLY A 974 4.20 -70.43 0.53
C GLY A 974 3.56 -70.13 1.91
N GLY A 975 2.22 -70.06 1.92
CA GLY A 975 1.39 -70.14 3.14
C GLY A 975 0.31 -69.05 3.31
N LEU A 976 -0.96 -69.44 3.42
CA LEU A 976 -2.07 -68.55 3.80
C LEU A 976 -2.16 -68.40 5.34
N LYS A 977 -2.53 -67.20 5.83
CA LYS A 977 -3.59 -67.01 6.87
C LYS A 977 -3.94 -65.55 7.16
N ARG A 978 -5.15 -65.36 7.71
CA ARG A 978 -5.79 -64.16 8.32
C ARG A 978 -6.51 -64.66 9.60
N PRO A 979 -6.97 -63.83 10.56
CA PRO A 979 -6.64 -62.42 10.91
C PRO A 979 -6.52 -62.13 12.45
N ARG A 980 -6.28 -60.85 12.82
CA ARG A 980 -6.60 -60.18 14.13
C ARG A 980 -5.82 -60.61 15.41
N PRO A 981 -5.87 -59.86 16.55
CA PRO A 981 -6.29 -58.46 16.81
C PRO A 981 -5.27 -57.60 17.63
N GLU A 982 -5.59 -56.30 17.84
CA GLU A 982 -5.20 -55.40 18.97
C GLU A 982 -3.71 -55.08 19.27
N ALA A 983 -3.33 -54.04 20.03
CA ALA A 983 -3.83 -52.65 20.18
C ALA A 983 -2.88 -51.78 21.04
N ARG A 984 -2.81 -50.46 20.80
CA ARG A 984 -2.83 -49.33 21.79
C ARG A 984 -2.17 -48.02 21.28
N ARG A 985 -2.77 -46.89 21.65
CA ARG A 985 -2.19 -45.53 21.66
C ARG A 985 -2.17 -44.99 23.11
N PRO A 986 -1.28 -44.05 23.46
CA PRO A 986 -1.45 -43.07 24.53
C PRO A 986 -1.73 -41.65 23.92
N PRO A 987 -2.08 -40.59 24.69
CA PRO A 987 -3.41 -40.01 24.54
C PRO A 987 -3.49 -38.49 24.26
N LEU A 988 -4.72 -38.02 24.01
CA LEU A 988 -5.11 -36.62 23.99
C LEU A 988 -5.63 -36.17 25.38
N PHE A 989 -5.60 -34.87 25.67
CA PHE A 989 -6.33 -34.26 26.79
C PHE A 989 -7.42 -33.31 26.26
N VAL A 990 -8.61 -33.39 26.85
CA VAL A 990 -9.74 -32.47 26.66
C VAL A 990 -10.41 -32.29 28.03
N TYR A 991 -10.82 -31.08 28.37
CA TYR A 991 -11.65 -30.79 29.55
C TYR A 991 -13.14 -30.81 29.18
N ALA A 992 -13.98 -31.36 30.07
CA ALA A 992 -15.44 -31.29 30.01
C ALA A 992 -16.01 -31.28 31.43
N ASP A 993 -17.22 -30.73 31.59
CA ASP A 993 -17.84 -30.42 32.89
C ASP A 993 -18.52 -31.62 33.60
N SER A 994 -19.04 -31.34 34.80
CA SER A 994 -19.56 -32.30 35.80
C SER A 994 -20.92 -32.98 35.44
N PRO A 995 -21.30 -34.09 36.14
CA PRO A 995 -22.21 -35.10 35.60
C PRO A 995 -23.59 -35.23 36.30
N GLU A 996 -24.26 -36.37 36.04
CA GLU A 996 -25.53 -36.92 36.61
C GLU A 996 -26.85 -36.51 35.90
N GLY A 997 -27.77 -37.44 35.55
CA GLY A 997 -27.66 -38.91 35.50
C GLY A 997 -28.95 -39.68 35.16
N ILE A 998 -28.81 -40.76 34.35
CA ILE A 998 -29.52 -42.07 34.43
C ILE A 998 -31.09 -42.04 34.44
N VAL A 999 -31.75 -42.30 33.28
CA VAL A 999 -32.32 -43.61 32.82
C VAL A 999 -33.70 -43.94 33.44
N PRO A 1000 -34.64 -44.62 32.72
CA PRO A 1000 -34.50 -45.37 31.46
C PRO A 1000 -35.11 -44.71 30.21
#